data_AF-A0A0K0FVZ7-F1
#
_entry.id   AF-A0A0K0FVZ7-F1
#
_cell.length_a   1.000
_cell.length_b   1.000
_cell.length_c   1.000
_cell.angle_alpha   90.00
_cell.angle_beta   90.00
_cell.angle_gamma   90.00
#
_symmetry.space_group_name_H-M   'P 1'
#
loop_
_entity.id
_entity.type
_entity.pdbx_description
1 polymer ?
#
loop_
_entity_poly.entity_id
_entity_poly.type
_entity_poly.pdbx_seq_one_letter_code
_entity_poly.pdbx_strand_id
1 'polypeptide(L)'
;MLRLMTSHNTRSKNVVSKYILLSNASRSICTSLPIQTSSLNKENSVLSSRELDSIFLRQKVFQFSNVQDKFYKTFQLWNKSNGDKKDGKEDDIFDRLIRKLGKIFEEQTKTENKTQVSSNKNDDKKGGPEKKDSDPEKMAALFSFIAGGALLYFLINTSKNNEISWKEFTTNYLESSDLIRLEVVNRQWVRVITKTSESTHVFPYFNIGSIDSFERSLDAAQHYLGISPEERVPVVYKNEFDILQDGGKVFNTGIALLINIVFLYFLFRNYKRLTGGIKGGKGFGGGLFGNFGSSTARLINKEDIKVTFRDVAGCEEAKIEIMEFVNFLKNPDQYKNLGAKIPKGALLTGPPGTGKTLLAKATAGEANVPFITVSGSEFLEMFVGVGPSRVRDMFAMARKNSPCILFIDEIDAVGRKRHGKGSSGGHSEQENTLNQLLVEMDGFTTDKSSVIVIAATNRPDILDQALLRPGRFDRQINVSVPDIKGRASIFKVHLGPLKTSLDKVELARKLAAHTPGFSGADIANVCNEAALIAARDANEEIILKHFEAAIERVVAGMEKKSQVLQPEEKTTVAYHEAGHAVAGWFLQYADPLLKVSIIPRGKGLGYAQYLPKEQYLYTKEQLLDRMCMTLGGRVSEEIFFGRITTGAQDDLQKITQMAYSQVVKYGMSKNVGPLSFNTPGPGEMAFDKPYSESTAQLIDNEVRDVVNNALKRTRDLLIEKKNEIEKVAQRLLEKEVLKRDDMIEILGKRPFPEKHTYEEFVEGTGGIDENTELPKGLDSWNKSRNEK
;
A
#
# COMPACT_ATOMS: atom_id res chain seq x y z
N MET A 1 38.87 -3.46 -9.96
CA MET A 1 39.74 -4.65 -10.03
C MET A 1 39.12 -5.80 -10.83
N LEU A 2 37.91 -6.29 -10.57
CA LEU A 2 37.31 -7.38 -11.37
C LEU A 2 37.21 -7.11 -12.89
N ARG A 3 37.06 -5.85 -13.32
CA ARG A 3 37.17 -5.43 -14.74
C ARG A 3 38.59 -5.48 -15.36
N LEU A 4 39.63 -5.85 -14.60
CA LEU A 4 41.03 -5.89 -15.07
C LEU A 4 41.62 -7.32 -15.12
N MET A 5 40.85 -8.36 -14.82
CA MET A 5 41.32 -9.76 -14.85
C MET A 5 40.70 -10.61 -15.97
N THR A 6 40.06 -9.98 -16.96
CA THR A 6 39.51 -10.66 -18.14
C THR A 6 40.42 -10.58 -19.38
N SER A 7 41.70 -10.26 -19.21
CA SER A 7 42.73 -10.41 -20.25
C SER A 7 43.99 -11.07 -19.68
N HIS A 8 44.44 -12.14 -20.33
CA HIS A 8 45.64 -12.95 -20.05
C HIS A 8 45.60 -13.92 -18.85
N ASN A 9 45.24 -15.16 -19.19
CA ASN A 9 45.81 -16.44 -18.75
C ASN A 9 46.84 -16.41 -17.58
N THR A 10 46.38 -16.45 -16.33
CA THR A 10 47.23 -16.67 -15.14
C THR A 10 46.90 -18.00 -14.45
N ARG A 11 47.85 -18.96 -14.50
CA ARG A 11 47.78 -20.24 -13.78
C ARG A 11 47.94 -20.06 -12.26
N SER A 12 46.87 -19.74 -11.54
CA SER A 12 46.80 -19.96 -10.08
C SER A 12 45.36 -20.13 -9.57
N LYS A 13 44.88 -21.38 -9.58
CA LYS A 13 43.53 -21.72 -9.08
C LYS A 13 43.35 -21.47 -7.57
N ASN A 14 44.44 -21.41 -6.81
CA ASN A 14 44.40 -21.30 -5.34
C ASN A 14 44.11 -19.87 -4.83
N VAL A 15 44.34 -18.83 -5.64
CA VAL A 15 44.07 -17.43 -5.22
C VAL A 15 42.57 -17.10 -5.36
N VAL A 16 41.93 -17.57 -6.44
CA VAL A 16 40.49 -17.34 -6.69
C VAL A 16 39.63 -18.02 -5.62
N SER A 17 39.97 -19.26 -5.25
CA SER A 17 39.29 -19.99 -4.16
C SER A 17 39.33 -19.23 -2.82
N LYS A 18 40.52 -18.74 -2.41
CA LYS A 18 40.66 -17.94 -1.18
C LYS A 18 39.88 -16.62 -1.22
N TYR A 19 39.79 -15.96 -2.38
CA TYR A 19 39.04 -14.70 -2.50
C TYR A 19 37.51 -14.89 -2.45
N ILE A 20 36.99 -15.98 -3.04
CA ILE A 20 35.56 -16.34 -2.94
C ILE A 20 35.20 -16.64 -1.48
N LEU A 21 36.04 -17.37 -0.75
CA LEU A 21 35.88 -17.63 0.69
C LEU A 21 35.82 -16.35 1.52
N LEU A 22 36.73 -15.38 1.30
CA LEU A 22 36.65 -14.07 1.97
C LEU A 22 35.38 -13.28 1.60
N SER A 23 34.91 -13.37 0.35
CA SER A 23 33.68 -12.66 -0.07
C SER A 23 32.41 -13.23 0.58
N ASN A 24 32.38 -14.55 0.82
CA ASN A 24 31.27 -15.20 1.53
C ASN A 24 31.32 -14.95 3.04
N ALA A 25 32.52 -14.94 3.65
CA ALA A 25 32.69 -14.51 5.04
C ALA A 25 32.26 -13.04 5.26
N SER A 26 32.31 -12.20 4.22
CA SER A 26 31.85 -10.81 4.27
C SER A 26 30.32 -10.67 4.15
N ARG A 27 29.60 -11.72 3.71
CA ARG A 27 28.14 -11.69 3.49
C ARG A 27 27.31 -12.10 4.70
N SER A 28 27.85 -12.84 5.67
CA SER A 28 27.08 -13.27 6.85
C SER A 28 26.84 -12.16 7.89
N ILE A 29 27.51 -11.00 7.76
CA ILE A 29 27.35 -9.85 8.66
C ILE A 29 26.13 -9.00 8.29
N CYS A 30 25.63 -9.09 7.05
CA CYS A 30 24.51 -8.28 6.56
C CYS A 30 23.53 -9.10 5.71
N THR A 31 22.61 -9.85 6.34
CA THR A 31 21.20 -9.97 5.91
C THR A 31 20.39 -10.83 6.89
N SER A 32 19.39 -10.23 7.55
CA SER A 32 18.23 -10.95 8.08
C SER A 32 17.01 -10.62 7.23
N LEU A 33 16.69 -11.46 6.24
CA LEU A 33 15.39 -11.64 5.57
C LEU A 33 15.56 -12.70 4.45
N PRO A 34 14.59 -13.62 4.24
CA PRO A 34 14.69 -14.66 3.22
C PRO A 34 14.21 -14.17 1.86
N ILE A 35 14.94 -14.50 0.80
CA ILE A 35 14.46 -14.40 -0.59
C ILE A 35 14.73 -15.73 -1.27
N GLN A 36 13.67 -16.41 -1.70
CA GLN A 36 13.76 -17.55 -2.60
C GLN A 36 14.14 -17.05 -3.99
N THR A 37 15.19 -17.62 -4.57
CA THR A 37 15.43 -17.59 -6.02
C THR A 37 15.51 -19.02 -6.53
N SER A 38 14.40 -19.49 -7.10
CA SER A 38 14.33 -20.76 -7.80
C SER A 38 15.17 -20.73 -9.10
N SER A 39 15.54 -21.92 -9.57
CA SER A 39 16.18 -22.21 -10.86
C SER A 39 17.47 -21.44 -11.21
N LEU A 40 18.62 -22.04 -10.89
CA LEU A 40 19.81 -22.01 -11.74
C LEU A 40 20.49 -23.38 -11.65
N ASN A 41 20.27 -24.23 -12.65
CA ASN A 41 20.86 -25.56 -12.70
C ASN A 41 21.76 -25.67 -13.93
N LYS A 42 23.02 -26.05 -13.69
CA LYS A 42 24.11 -26.37 -14.63
C LYS A 42 24.66 -25.27 -15.56
N GLU A 43 26.00 -25.17 -15.46
CA GLU A 43 26.99 -25.05 -16.54
C GLU A 43 26.83 -23.93 -17.58
N ASN A 44 27.83 -23.05 -17.63
CA ASN A 44 28.10 -22.07 -18.69
C ASN A 44 27.00 -21.01 -18.96
N SER A 45 26.82 -20.07 -18.01
CA SER A 45 26.30 -18.74 -18.34
C SER A 45 27.25 -17.64 -17.84
N VAL A 46 27.77 -16.85 -18.78
CA VAL A 46 28.48 -15.60 -18.48
C VAL A 46 27.43 -14.50 -18.34
N LEU A 47 27.31 -13.92 -17.15
CA LEU A 47 26.38 -12.81 -16.89
C LEU A 47 26.64 -11.67 -17.88
N SER A 48 25.57 -11.15 -18.49
CA SER A 48 25.68 -10.03 -19.42
C SER A 48 25.94 -8.72 -18.68
N SER A 49 26.54 -7.76 -19.38
CA SER A 49 26.81 -6.41 -18.84
C SER A 49 25.55 -5.69 -18.36
N ARG A 50 24.40 -5.92 -18.99
CA ARG A 50 23.12 -5.31 -18.60
C ARG A 50 22.57 -5.87 -17.28
N GLU A 51 22.78 -7.15 -17.00
CA GLU A 51 22.36 -7.76 -15.73
C GLU A 51 23.23 -7.27 -14.58
N LEU A 52 24.55 -7.13 -14.80
CA LEU A 52 25.47 -6.52 -13.83
C LEU A 52 25.12 -5.06 -13.53
N ASP A 53 24.82 -4.26 -14.56
CA ASP A 53 24.43 -2.85 -14.35
C ASP A 53 23.10 -2.74 -13.57
N SER A 54 22.17 -3.68 -13.73
CA SER A 54 20.91 -3.71 -12.95
C SER A 54 21.14 -3.94 -11.44
N ILE A 55 22.18 -4.69 -11.06
CA ILE A 55 22.56 -4.96 -9.67
C ILE A 55 23.24 -3.73 -9.05
N PHE A 56 24.13 -3.06 -9.80
CA PHE A 56 24.89 -1.91 -9.28
C PHE A 56 24.10 -0.58 -9.27
N LEU A 57 23.11 -0.39 -10.14
CA LEU A 57 22.31 0.85 -10.18
C LEU A 57 21.41 1.08 -8.94
N ARG A 58 21.21 0.07 -8.08
CA ARG A 58 20.41 0.21 -6.84
C ARG A 58 21.18 0.70 -5.60
N GLN A 59 22.51 0.93 -5.69
CA GLN A 59 23.30 1.49 -4.58
C GLN A 59 23.96 2.83 -4.93
N LYS A 60 23.17 3.92 -4.87
CA LYS A 60 23.69 5.29 -4.82
C LYS A 60 23.71 5.80 -3.36
N VAL A 61 24.79 5.51 -2.63
CA VAL A 61 25.14 6.28 -1.42
C VAL A 61 26.67 6.44 -1.32
N PHE A 62 27.10 7.69 -1.12
CA PHE A 62 28.48 8.19 -0.90
C PHE A 62 29.50 8.17 -2.06
N GLN A 63 30.02 9.37 -2.36
CA GLN A 63 31.12 9.64 -3.29
C GLN A 63 32.42 9.94 -2.51
N PHE A 64 33.54 9.30 -2.88
CA PHE A 64 34.89 9.71 -2.49
C PHE A 64 35.88 9.50 -3.65
N SER A 65 35.83 10.37 -4.66
CA SER A 65 36.64 10.26 -5.90
C SER A 65 38.15 10.38 -5.66
N ASN A 66 38.56 11.22 -4.71
CA ASN A 66 39.95 11.68 -4.61
C ASN A 66 40.90 10.65 -3.96
N VAL A 67 40.35 9.65 -3.28
CA VAL A 67 41.13 8.55 -2.67
C VAL A 67 41.49 7.49 -3.70
N GLN A 68 40.55 7.14 -4.59
CA GLN A 68 40.78 6.14 -5.65
C GLN A 68 41.90 6.57 -6.61
N ASP A 69 41.90 7.83 -7.05
CA ASP A 69 42.88 8.32 -8.04
C ASP A 69 44.32 8.37 -7.49
N LYS A 70 44.49 8.75 -6.21
CA LYS A 70 45.78 8.67 -5.52
C LYS A 70 46.24 7.23 -5.32
N PHE A 71 45.34 6.32 -4.89
CA PHE A 71 45.67 4.91 -4.73
C PHE A 71 46.12 4.27 -6.06
N TYR A 72 45.46 4.63 -7.17
CA TYR A 72 45.80 4.15 -8.51
C TYR A 72 47.19 4.62 -8.96
N LYS A 73 47.53 5.90 -8.77
CA LYS A 73 48.88 6.43 -9.07
C LYS A 73 49.97 5.79 -8.21
N THR A 74 49.73 5.56 -6.93
CA THR A 74 50.72 4.90 -6.04
C THR A 74 50.92 3.42 -6.39
N PHE A 75 49.86 2.71 -6.80
CA PHE A 75 49.95 1.32 -7.25
C PHE A 75 50.68 1.18 -8.61
N GLN A 76 50.49 2.14 -9.53
CA GLN A 76 51.28 2.17 -10.78
C GLN A 76 52.77 2.40 -10.56
N LEU A 77 53.14 3.25 -9.59
CA LEU A 77 54.55 3.46 -9.22
C LEU A 77 55.19 2.20 -8.62
N TRP A 78 54.44 1.41 -7.85
CA TRP A 78 54.89 0.12 -7.32
C TRP A 78 55.15 -0.90 -8.43
N ASN A 79 54.21 -1.09 -9.36
CA ASN A 79 54.40 -1.98 -10.51
C ASN A 79 55.58 -1.56 -11.42
N LYS A 80 55.89 -0.26 -11.51
CA LYS A 80 57.00 0.24 -12.34
C LYS A 80 58.38 0.03 -11.71
N SER A 81 58.46 -0.35 -10.43
CA SER A 81 59.71 -0.56 -9.69
C SER A 81 60.16 -2.02 -9.60
N ASN A 82 59.32 -2.99 -10.00
CA ASN A 82 59.55 -4.43 -9.79
C ASN A 82 59.89 -5.20 -11.08
N GLY A 83 60.56 -4.55 -12.02
CA GLY A 83 61.37 -5.26 -13.02
C GLY A 83 62.73 -5.62 -12.41
N ASP A 84 63.07 -6.91 -12.38
CA ASP A 84 64.33 -7.49 -11.88
C ASP A 84 64.67 -7.29 -10.38
N LYS A 85 64.30 -8.26 -9.53
CA LYS A 85 65.25 -9.25 -8.93
C LYS A 85 64.57 -10.23 -7.96
N LYS A 86 65.27 -11.33 -7.66
CA LYS A 86 64.81 -12.46 -6.86
C LYS A 86 64.94 -12.26 -5.34
N ASP A 87 64.22 -13.14 -4.63
CA ASP A 87 64.46 -13.65 -3.26
C ASP A 87 64.11 -12.76 -2.04
N GLY A 88 63.03 -13.15 -1.36
CA GLY A 88 63.08 -13.38 0.09
C GLY A 88 62.78 -12.22 1.05
N LYS A 89 62.30 -11.06 0.59
CA LYS A 89 61.96 -9.90 1.47
C LYS A 89 60.69 -9.14 1.07
N GLU A 90 59.62 -9.84 0.69
CA GLU A 90 58.38 -9.19 0.22
C GLU A 90 57.47 -8.71 1.37
N ASP A 91 57.32 -9.49 2.45
CA ASP A 91 56.38 -9.19 3.53
C ASP A 91 56.72 -7.88 4.26
N ASP A 92 58.00 -7.66 4.59
CA ASP A 92 58.48 -6.55 5.42
C ASP A 92 58.43 -5.16 4.72
N ILE A 93 58.21 -5.15 3.41
CA ILE A 93 57.96 -3.94 2.61
C ILE A 93 56.45 -3.65 2.55
N PHE A 94 55.62 -4.67 2.35
CA PHE A 94 54.17 -4.53 2.32
C PHE A 94 53.63 -4.06 3.68
N ASP A 95 54.17 -4.61 4.76
CA ASP A 95 53.85 -4.23 6.14
C ASP A 95 54.27 -2.80 6.51
N ARG A 96 55.37 -2.31 5.90
CA ARG A 96 55.78 -0.90 5.98
C ARG A 96 54.85 0.00 5.17
N LEU A 97 54.37 -0.45 4.02
CA LEU A 97 53.42 0.29 3.18
C LEU A 97 52.06 0.45 3.88
N ILE A 98 51.51 -0.63 4.46
CA ILE A 98 50.26 -0.61 5.23
C ILE A 98 50.39 0.30 6.46
N ARG A 99 51.50 0.21 7.22
CA ARG A 99 51.75 1.13 8.36
C ARG A 99 51.88 2.59 7.93
N LYS A 100 52.36 2.89 6.72
CA LYS A 100 52.43 4.25 6.18
C LYS A 100 51.07 4.77 5.70
N LEU A 101 50.27 3.91 5.04
CA LEU A 101 48.89 4.22 4.64
C LEU A 101 47.97 4.43 5.85
N GLY A 102 48.09 3.59 6.89
CA GLY A 102 47.35 3.74 8.14
C GLY A 102 47.62 5.08 8.84
N LYS A 103 48.88 5.53 8.89
CA LYS A 103 49.24 6.85 9.44
C LYS A 103 48.64 8.01 8.64
N ILE A 104 48.61 7.91 7.30
CA ILE A 104 47.97 8.92 6.44
C ILE A 104 46.45 8.95 6.66
N PHE A 105 45.82 7.80 6.89
CA PHE A 105 44.40 7.70 7.25
C PHE A 105 44.10 8.31 8.63
N GLU A 106 44.97 8.10 9.63
CA GLU A 106 44.89 8.75 10.95
C GLU A 106 45.10 10.28 10.88
N GLU A 107 45.90 10.78 9.93
CA GLU A 107 46.07 12.23 9.72
C GLU A 107 44.85 12.83 9.03
N GLN A 108 44.31 12.22 7.98
CA GLN A 108 43.13 12.76 7.29
C GLN A 108 41.87 12.74 8.16
N THR A 109 41.64 11.69 8.95
CA THR A 109 40.51 11.64 9.90
C THR A 109 40.59 12.68 11.04
N LYS A 110 41.81 13.11 11.42
CA LYS A 110 41.99 14.27 12.33
C LYS A 110 41.72 15.62 11.67
N THR A 111 41.76 15.69 10.34
CA THR A 111 41.51 16.92 9.58
C THR A 111 40.03 17.07 9.24
N GLU A 112 39.33 15.98 8.88
CA GLU A 112 37.88 16.01 8.61
C GLU A 112 37.05 16.31 9.87
N ASN A 113 37.46 15.81 11.04
CA ASN A 113 36.86 16.17 12.34
C ASN A 113 37.04 17.65 12.73
N LYS A 114 37.85 18.44 12.00
CA LYS A 114 37.95 19.90 12.15
C LYS A 114 37.03 20.69 11.21
N THR A 115 36.29 20.03 10.31
CA THR A 115 35.50 20.70 9.26
C THR A 115 33.98 20.51 9.42
N GLN A 116 33.51 19.82 10.47
CA GLN A 116 32.08 19.74 10.82
C GLN A 116 31.69 20.56 12.07
N VAL A 117 32.62 21.33 12.66
CA VAL A 117 32.32 22.29 13.74
C VAL A 117 32.66 23.71 13.28
N SER A 118 31.84 24.24 12.37
CA SER A 118 31.91 25.65 11.96
C SER A 118 30.54 26.19 11.48
N SER A 119 29.52 26.09 12.34
CA SER A 119 28.29 26.90 12.22
C SER A 119 27.52 27.06 13.55
N ASN A 120 28.24 27.38 14.64
CA ASN A 120 27.86 28.50 15.51
C ASN A 120 28.94 28.84 16.54
N LYS A 121 29.16 30.14 16.71
CA LYS A 121 29.92 30.82 17.77
C LYS A 121 29.04 30.95 19.03
N ASN A 122 29.53 31.09 20.26
CA ASN A 122 30.90 31.10 20.80
C ASN A 122 31.06 29.88 21.80
N ASP A 123 31.89 29.80 22.87
CA ASP A 123 32.83 30.75 23.49
C ASP A 123 33.99 30.10 24.29
N ASP A 124 34.95 30.97 24.62
CA ASP A 124 35.97 30.98 25.68
C ASP A 124 36.70 29.71 26.23
N LYS A 125 38.01 29.72 25.93
CA LYS A 125 39.19 29.55 26.83
C LYS A 125 39.74 28.16 27.27
N LYS A 126 40.96 27.93 26.74
CA LYS A 126 42.24 27.50 27.38
C LYS A 126 42.43 26.06 27.91
N GLY A 127 43.44 25.37 27.35
CA GLY A 127 44.55 24.82 28.17
C GLY A 127 45.03 23.38 27.90
N GLY A 128 46.30 23.22 27.48
CA GLY A 128 47.18 22.08 27.83
C GLY A 128 47.06 20.74 27.06
N PRO A 129 48.17 20.09 26.67
CA PRO A 129 48.17 18.72 26.12
C PRO A 129 48.59 17.65 27.15
N GLU A 130 47.97 16.48 27.12
CA GLU A 130 48.34 15.32 27.94
C GLU A 130 48.60 14.04 27.12
N LYS A 131 49.34 13.09 27.73
CA LYS A 131 49.94 11.92 27.06
C LYS A 131 48.93 10.78 26.84
N LYS A 132 49.21 9.93 25.84
CA LYS A 132 48.55 8.63 25.65
C LYS A 132 49.38 7.50 26.25
N ASP A 133 48.84 6.82 27.26
CA ASP A 133 49.24 5.45 27.61
C ASP A 133 48.31 4.44 26.93
N SER A 134 48.80 3.21 26.71
CA SER A 134 48.09 2.14 26.00
C SER A 134 47.72 0.99 26.93
N ASP A 135 46.42 0.82 27.21
CA ASP A 135 45.91 -0.21 28.13
C ASP A 135 46.20 -1.65 27.68
N PRO A 136 46.88 -2.48 28.52
CA PRO A 136 47.08 -3.90 28.24
C PRO A 136 45.78 -4.71 28.12
N GLU A 137 44.71 -4.28 28.80
CA GLU A 137 43.41 -5.00 28.83
C GLU A 137 42.76 -5.10 27.44
N LYS A 138 42.97 -4.12 26.56
CA LYS A 138 42.41 -4.11 25.19
C LYS A 138 43.05 -5.17 24.29
N MET A 139 44.32 -5.48 24.49
CA MET A 139 45.01 -6.54 23.75
C MET A 139 44.57 -7.93 24.19
N ALA A 140 44.34 -8.14 25.50
CA ALA A 140 43.86 -9.42 26.03
C ALA A 140 42.49 -9.81 25.43
N ALA A 141 41.55 -8.85 25.37
CA ALA A 141 40.22 -9.06 24.79
C ALA A 141 40.27 -9.50 23.31
N LEU A 142 41.20 -8.94 22.53
CA LEU A 142 41.36 -9.27 21.10
C LEU A 142 41.85 -10.72 20.91
N PHE A 143 42.82 -11.17 21.72
CA PHE A 143 43.31 -12.55 21.67
C PHE A 143 42.25 -13.58 22.06
N SER A 144 41.43 -13.30 23.07
CA SER A 144 40.31 -14.18 23.46
C SER A 144 39.27 -14.34 22.33
N PHE A 145 38.99 -13.27 21.58
CA PHE A 145 38.04 -13.29 20.47
C PHE A 145 38.54 -14.17 19.30
N ILE A 146 39.83 -14.07 18.96
CA ILE A 146 40.46 -14.87 17.90
C ILE A 146 40.47 -16.37 18.26
N ALA A 147 40.81 -16.70 19.52
CA ALA A 147 40.81 -18.08 20.01
C ALA A 147 39.41 -18.72 19.99
N GLY A 148 38.37 -17.97 20.39
CA GLY A 148 36.98 -18.42 20.32
C GLY A 148 36.50 -18.69 18.89
N GLY A 149 36.86 -17.82 17.94
CA GLY A 149 36.54 -18.01 16.52
C GLY A 149 37.19 -19.26 15.91
N ALA A 150 38.44 -19.56 16.28
CA ALA A 150 39.15 -20.75 15.81
C ALA A 150 38.52 -22.06 16.34
N LEU A 151 38.09 -22.08 17.60
CA LEU A 151 37.40 -23.23 18.20
C LEU A 151 36.04 -23.49 17.51
N LEU A 152 35.29 -22.43 17.24
CA LEU A 152 33.99 -22.52 16.55
C LEU A 152 34.14 -23.08 15.13
N TYR A 153 35.17 -22.64 14.39
CA TYR A 153 35.48 -23.16 13.05
C TYR A 153 35.81 -24.67 13.06
N PHE A 154 36.52 -25.15 14.08
CA PHE A 154 36.85 -26.57 14.22
C PHE A 154 35.62 -27.44 14.49
N LEU A 155 34.70 -26.97 15.35
CA LEU A 155 33.50 -27.72 15.73
C LEU A 155 32.46 -27.86 14.59
N ILE A 156 32.36 -26.88 13.68
CA ILE A 156 31.40 -26.91 12.56
C ILE A 156 31.73 -28.01 11.53
N ASN A 157 32.98 -28.46 11.44
CA ASN A 157 33.44 -29.36 10.37
C ASN A 157 33.21 -30.87 10.62
N THR A 158 32.43 -31.26 11.64
CA THR A 158 32.26 -32.66 12.06
C THR A 158 30.84 -33.19 11.81
N SER A 159 30.47 -33.38 10.54
CA SER A 159 29.37 -34.27 10.15
C SER A 159 29.55 -34.80 8.72
N LYS A 160 29.90 -36.08 8.57
CA LYS A 160 29.97 -36.77 7.28
C LYS A 160 28.77 -37.71 7.13
N ASN A 161 27.68 -37.21 6.55
CA ASN A 161 26.56 -38.04 6.09
C ASN A 161 26.51 -37.99 4.56
N ASN A 162 26.41 -39.15 3.90
CA ASN A 162 26.34 -39.22 2.44
C ASN A 162 24.90 -39.01 1.95
N GLU A 163 24.59 -37.80 1.51
CA GLU A 163 23.36 -37.50 0.77
C GLU A 163 23.44 -38.09 -0.65
N ILE A 164 22.36 -38.75 -1.10
CA ILE A 164 22.22 -39.31 -2.46
C ILE A 164 21.06 -38.62 -3.19
N SER A 165 21.02 -38.73 -4.51
CA SER A 165 19.91 -38.15 -5.31
C SER A 165 18.77 -39.15 -5.55
N TRP A 166 17.54 -38.68 -5.82
CA TRP A 166 16.40 -39.54 -6.19
C TRP A 166 16.71 -40.46 -7.39
N LYS A 167 17.42 -39.96 -8.40
CA LYS A 167 17.79 -40.75 -9.58
C LYS A 167 18.81 -41.85 -9.25
N GLU A 168 19.75 -41.53 -8.36
CA GLU A 168 20.75 -42.48 -7.87
C GLU A 168 20.12 -43.55 -6.97
N PHE A 169 19.12 -43.16 -6.17
CA PHE A 169 18.25 -44.09 -5.46
C PHE A 169 17.54 -45.06 -6.42
N THR A 170 16.84 -44.56 -7.44
CA THR A 170 16.12 -45.44 -8.38
C THR A 170 17.05 -46.41 -9.12
N THR A 171 18.18 -45.93 -9.65
CA THR A 171 19.05 -46.76 -10.50
C THR A 171 19.97 -47.69 -9.71
N ASN A 172 20.50 -47.27 -8.56
CA ASN A 172 21.48 -48.08 -7.83
C ASN A 172 20.86 -48.93 -6.70
N TYR A 173 19.71 -48.49 -6.15
CA TYR A 173 19.14 -49.07 -4.94
C TYR A 173 17.72 -49.65 -5.13
N LEU A 174 16.91 -49.15 -6.05
CA LEU A 174 15.58 -49.71 -6.33
C LEU A 174 15.61 -50.83 -7.38
N GLU A 175 16.53 -50.76 -8.33
CA GLU A 175 16.78 -51.83 -9.32
C GLU A 175 17.56 -53.03 -8.73
N SER A 176 18.21 -52.88 -7.57
CA SER A 176 18.98 -53.94 -6.90
C SER A 176 18.17 -54.64 -5.80
N SER A 177 18.17 -55.97 -5.77
CA SER A 177 17.45 -56.81 -4.80
C SER A 177 18.03 -56.81 -3.36
N ASP A 178 18.77 -55.76 -3.02
CA ASP A 178 19.45 -55.57 -1.73
C ASP A 178 18.73 -54.59 -0.80
N LEU A 179 17.71 -53.90 -1.30
CA LEU A 179 16.86 -53.00 -0.54
C LEU A 179 15.88 -53.77 0.35
N ILE A 180 15.81 -53.39 1.63
CA ILE A 180 14.94 -54.05 2.63
C ILE A 180 13.70 -53.20 2.90
N ARG A 181 13.89 -51.91 3.18
CA ARG A 181 12.82 -50.96 3.54
C ARG A 181 13.28 -49.51 3.35
N LEU A 182 12.31 -48.60 3.26
CA LEU A 182 12.56 -47.16 3.30
C LEU A 182 12.01 -46.59 4.60
N GLU A 183 12.81 -45.78 5.30
CA GLU A 183 12.37 -45.13 6.54
C GLU A 183 12.21 -43.62 6.31
N VAL A 184 10.97 -43.12 6.33
CA VAL A 184 10.68 -41.68 6.23
C VAL A 184 10.86 -41.07 7.62
N VAL A 185 11.89 -40.25 7.79
CA VAL A 185 12.27 -39.67 9.09
C VAL A 185 11.76 -38.22 9.18
N ASN A 186 11.01 -37.94 10.25
CA ASN A 186 10.48 -36.61 10.60
C ASN A 186 9.73 -35.90 9.44
N ARG A 187 9.19 -36.68 8.49
CA ARG A 187 8.49 -36.22 7.27
C ARG A 187 9.30 -35.34 6.31
N GLN A 188 10.63 -35.29 6.45
CA GLN A 188 11.51 -34.38 5.70
C GLN A 188 12.48 -35.11 4.76
N TRP A 189 12.90 -36.32 5.10
CA TRP A 189 13.87 -37.09 4.33
C TRP A 189 13.63 -38.59 4.47
N VAL A 190 14.21 -39.35 3.54
CA VAL A 190 14.07 -40.81 3.45
C VAL A 190 15.43 -41.44 3.65
N ARG A 191 15.52 -42.35 4.62
CA ARG A 191 16.68 -43.21 4.90
C ARG A 191 16.52 -44.51 4.11
N VAL A 192 17.54 -44.86 3.34
CA VAL A 192 17.58 -46.07 2.51
C VAL A 192 18.23 -47.20 3.31
N ILE A 193 17.53 -48.32 3.51
CA ILE A 193 18.05 -49.47 4.25
C ILE A 193 18.27 -50.64 3.31
N THR A 194 19.54 -50.98 3.13
CA THR A 194 20.00 -52.17 2.40
C THR A 194 20.60 -53.19 3.36
N LYS A 195 20.74 -54.44 2.90
CA LYS A 195 21.48 -55.50 3.61
C LYS A 195 22.92 -55.08 3.98
N THR A 196 23.54 -54.25 3.16
CA THR A 196 24.91 -53.70 3.37
C THR A 196 24.93 -52.51 4.35
N SER A 197 23.85 -51.74 4.44
CA SER A 197 23.74 -50.60 5.37
C SER A 197 23.52 -51.04 6.82
N GLU A 198 22.78 -52.14 7.07
CA GLU A 198 22.58 -52.65 8.44
C GLU A 198 23.88 -53.18 9.08
N SER A 199 24.86 -53.64 8.29
CA SER A 199 26.16 -54.11 8.79
C SER A 199 27.23 -53.02 8.89
N THR A 200 27.12 -51.94 8.12
CA THR A 200 28.10 -50.84 8.10
C THR A 200 27.69 -49.60 8.91
N HIS A 201 26.42 -49.53 9.37
CA HIS A 201 25.80 -48.37 10.01
C HIS A 201 25.89 -47.05 9.21
N VAL A 202 26.23 -47.10 7.92
CA VAL A 202 26.19 -45.96 7.00
C VAL A 202 24.92 -46.06 6.17
N PHE A 203 23.99 -45.15 6.41
CA PHE A 203 22.71 -45.09 5.73
C PHE A 203 22.69 -43.95 4.70
N PRO A 204 22.58 -44.26 3.39
CA PRO A 204 22.28 -43.25 2.38
C PRO A 204 20.92 -42.61 2.67
N TYR A 205 20.79 -41.31 2.41
CA TYR A 205 19.53 -40.59 2.57
C TYR A 205 19.32 -39.54 1.49
N PHE A 206 18.07 -39.18 1.25
CA PHE A 206 17.70 -38.08 0.36
C PHE A 206 16.53 -37.27 0.93
N ASN A 207 16.50 -35.98 0.63
CA ASN A 207 15.45 -35.06 1.08
C ASN A 207 14.17 -35.18 0.21
N ILE A 208 12.99 -35.02 0.82
CA ILE A 208 11.69 -35.06 0.14
C ILE A 208 10.91 -33.75 0.35
N GLY A 209 10.19 -33.30 -0.69
CA GLY A 209 9.38 -32.08 -0.63
C GLY A 209 8.00 -32.28 0.01
N SER A 210 7.31 -33.38 -0.32
CA SER A 210 6.12 -33.83 0.40
C SER A 210 6.01 -35.36 0.35
N ILE A 211 5.35 -35.94 1.34
CA ILE A 211 5.11 -37.39 1.43
C ILE A 211 4.31 -37.87 0.22
N ASP A 212 3.19 -37.21 -0.07
CA ASP A 212 2.29 -37.58 -1.18
C ASP A 212 2.98 -37.52 -2.55
N SER A 213 3.99 -36.67 -2.72
CA SER A 213 4.79 -36.62 -3.96
C SER A 213 5.79 -37.76 -4.01
N PHE A 214 6.39 -38.12 -2.87
CA PHE A 214 7.33 -39.23 -2.74
C PHE A 214 6.63 -40.59 -2.96
N GLU A 215 5.49 -40.85 -2.30
CA GLU A 215 4.73 -42.10 -2.48
C GLU A 215 4.29 -42.29 -3.95
N ARG A 216 3.72 -41.24 -4.58
CA ARG A 216 3.36 -41.27 -6.01
C ARG A 216 4.56 -41.51 -6.92
N SER A 217 5.73 -40.96 -6.60
CA SER A 217 6.96 -41.16 -7.38
C SER A 217 7.52 -42.57 -7.20
N LEU A 218 7.42 -43.13 -5.99
CA LEU A 218 7.84 -44.50 -5.67
C LEU A 218 6.95 -45.53 -6.36
N ASP A 219 5.62 -45.38 -6.30
CA ASP A 219 4.68 -46.28 -6.99
C ASP A 219 4.87 -46.24 -8.51
N ALA A 220 5.08 -45.05 -9.10
CA ALA A 220 5.38 -44.93 -10.53
C ALA A 220 6.69 -45.64 -10.91
N ALA A 221 7.74 -45.55 -10.07
CA ALA A 221 9.01 -46.23 -10.29
C ALA A 221 8.88 -47.76 -10.16
N GLN A 222 8.21 -48.26 -9.11
CA GLN A 222 7.97 -49.70 -8.93
C GLN A 222 7.12 -50.30 -10.06
N HIS A 223 6.13 -49.56 -10.57
CA HIS A 223 5.33 -49.97 -11.71
C HIS A 223 6.15 -49.99 -13.02
N TYR A 224 7.05 -49.03 -13.23
CA TYR A 224 7.93 -49.03 -14.41
C TYR A 224 8.92 -50.21 -14.40
N LEU A 225 9.39 -50.59 -13.21
CA LEU A 225 10.28 -51.75 -13.01
C LEU A 225 9.54 -53.10 -13.02
N GLY A 226 8.21 -53.12 -13.16
CA GLY A 226 7.42 -54.36 -13.23
C GLY A 226 7.32 -55.15 -11.92
N ILE A 227 7.56 -54.51 -10.78
CA ILE A 227 7.57 -55.16 -9.46
C ILE A 227 6.14 -55.58 -9.07
N SER A 228 5.96 -56.86 -8.74
CA SER A 228 4.66 -57.41 -8.33
C SER A 228 4.14 -56.72 -7.07
N PRO A 229 2.81 -56.57 -6.87
CA PRO A 229 2.25 -55.94 -5.66
C PRO A 229 2.72 -56.57 -4.35
N GLU A 230 3.02 -57.87 -4.36
CA GLU A 230 3.50 -58.66 -3.22
C GLU A 230 5.00 -58.45 -2.91
N GLU A 231 5.77 -57.91 -3.86
CA GLU A 231 7.22 -57.67 -3.76
C GLU A 231 7.56 -56.17 -3.58
N ARG A 232 6.55 -55.32 -3.38
CA ARG A 232 6.74 -53.87 -3.19
C ARG A 232 7.49 -53.55 -1.90
N VAL A 233 8.32 -52.52 -1.96
CA VAL A 233 9.16 -52.08 -0.86
C VAL A 233 8.31 -51.48 0.26
N PRO A 234 8.44 -51.95 1.52
CA PRO A 234 7.74 -51.35 2.65
C PRO A 234 8.33 -49.98 3.02
N VAL A 235 7.45 -48.99 3.15
CA VAL A 235 7.76 -47.65 3.66
C VAL A 235 7.34 -47.56 5.14
N VAL A 236 8.29 -47.23 6.02
CA VAL A 236 8.07 -47.12 7.46
C VAL A 236 8.25 -45.67 7.90
N TYR A 237 7.26 -45.13 8.62
CA TYR A 237 7.31 -43.76 9.13
C TYR A 237 7.92 -43.72 10.54
N LYS A 238 8.99 -42.94 10.73
CA LYS A 238 9.65 -42.77 12.03
C LYS A 238 9.77 -41.30 12.42
N ASN A 239 9.46 -41.02 13.68
CA ASN A 239 9.80 -39.76 14.32
C ASN A 239 10.98 -40.03 15.27
N GLU A 240 12.20 -39.75 14.81
CA GLU A 240 13.42 -39.94 15.61
C GLU A 240 13.87 -38.59 16.21
N PHE A 241 14.14 -38.60 17.51
CA PHE A 241 14.67 -37.46 18.25
C PHE A 241 16.19 -37.63 18.38
N ASP A 242 16.95 -37.06 17.43
CA ASP A 242 18.39 -37.30 17.34
C ASP A 242 19.19 -36.44 18.34
N ILE A 243 19.46 -37.04 19.50
CA ILE A 243 20.21 -36.42 20.61
C ILE A 243 21.65 -36.08 20.21
N LEU A 244 22.23 -36.75 19.20
CA LEU A 244 23.58 -36.47 18.71
C LEU A 244 23.59 -35.30 17.71
N GLN A 245 22.60 -35.23 16.81
CA GLN A 245 22.50 -34.15 15.82
C GLN A 245 21.99 -32.83 16.43
N ASP A 246 21.02 -32.88 17.35
CA ASP A 246 20.53 -31.68 18.06
C ASP A 246 21.32 -31.37 19.34
N GLY A 247 22.07 -32.32 19.90
CA GLY A 247 23.01 -32.08 20.99
C GLY A 247 24.02 -30.98 20.65
N GLY A 248 24.47 -30.93 19.38
CA GLY A 248 25.28 -29.82 18.88
C GLY A 248 24.59 -28.45 18.96
N LYS A 249 23.27 -28.37 18.70
CA LYS A 249 22.51 -27.12 18.81
C LYS A 249 22.24 -26.71 20.25
N VAL A 250 21.94 -27.67 21.13
CA VAL A 250 21.75 -27.44 22.58
C VAL A 250 23.06 -27.00 23.24
N PHE A 251 24.19 -27.60 22.88
CA PHE A 251 25.51 -27.20 23.35
C PHE A 251 25.90 -25.79 22.84
N ASN A 252 25.63 -25.49 21.57
CA ASN A 252 25.95 -24.20 20.97
C ASN A 252 25.04 -23.05 21.53
N THR A 253 23.76 -23.32 21.79
CA THR A 253 22.87 -22.36 22.49
C THR A 253 23.23 -22.22 23.97
N GLY A 254 23.64 -23.28 24.66
CA GLY A 254 24.15 -23.22 26.03
C GLY A 254 25.41 -22.37 26.16
N ILE A 255 26.36 -22.51 25.23
CA ILE A 255 27.57 -21.68 25.17
C ILE A 255 27.22 -20.23 24.82
N ALA A 256 26.31 -19.98 23.87
CA ALA A 256 25.85 -18.63 23.56
C ALA A 256 25.16 -17.95 24.75
N LEU A 257 24.37 -18.69 25.53
CA LEU A 257 23.78 -18.20 26.79
C LEU A 257 24.85 -17.90 27.84
N LEU A 258 25.84 -18.78 28.02
CA LEU A 258 26.96 -18.53 28.93
C LEU A 258 27.77 -17.29 28.54
N ILE A 259 28.05 -17.08 27.25
CA ILE A 259 28.74 -15.88 26.75
C ILE A 259 27.91 -14.63 27.03
N ASN A 260 26.58 -14.66 26.81
CA ASN A 260 25.71 -13.54 27.12
C ASN A 260 25.63 -13.26 28.64
N ILE A 261 25.58 -14.29 29.48
CA ILE A 261 25.57 -14.17 30.95
C ILE A 261 26.91 -13.61 31.46
N VAL A 262 28.04 -14.08 30.91
CA VAL A 262 29.38 -13.56 31.23
C VAL A 262 29.54 -12.12 30.75
N PHE A 263 29.00 -11.77 29.58
CA PHE A 263 28.99 -10.40 29.05
C PHE A 263 28.13 -9.45 29.91
N LEU A 264 26.92 -9.89 30.31
CA LEU A 264 26.07 -9.17 31.27
C LEU A 264 26.74 -9.03 32.65
N TYR A 265 27.41 -10.07 33.14
CA TYR A 265 28.18 -10.00 34.39
C TYR A 265 29.37 -9.05 34.28
N PHE A 266 30.06 -9.00 33.14
CA PHE A 266 31.16 -8.07 32.89
C PHE A 266 30.66 -6.62 32.78
N LEU A 267 29.54 -6.37 32.08
CA LEU A 267 28.84 -5.09 32.08
C LEU A 267 28.43 -4.67 33.49
N PHE A 268 27.84 -5.56 34.28
CA PHE A 268 27.39 -5.28 35.65
C PHE A 268 28.55 -5.04 36.62
N ARG A 269 29.68 -5.75 36.44
CA ARG A 269 30.92 -5.56 37.20
C ARG A 269 31.61 -4.24 36.85
N ASN A 270 31.59 -3.84 35.59
CA ASN A 270 32.12 -2.53 35.16
C ASN A 270 31.19 -1.38 35.56
N TYR A 271 29.87 -1.59 35.54
CA TYR A 271 28.88 -0.66 36.08
C TYR A 271 29.10 -0.42 37.59
N LYS A 272 29.34 -1.47 38.38
CA LYS A 272 29.70 -1.35 39.81
C LYS A 272 31.01 -0.58 40.07
N ARG A 273 31.94 -0.53 39.09
CA ARG A 273 33.16 0.31 39.18
C ARG A 273 32.88 1.77 38.79
N LEU A 274 31.89 2.03 37.93
CA LEU A 274 31.45 3.38 37.57
C LEU A 274 30.53 4.02 38.62
N THR A 275 29.79 3.21 39.39
CA THR A 275 29.00 3.65 40.55
C THR A 275 29.78 3.55 41.87
N GLY A 276 31.10 3.75 41.82
CA GLY A 276 32.01 3.72 42.98
C GLY A 276 31.90 4.96 43.89
N GLY A 277 30.69 5.42 44.19
CA GLY A 277 30.47 6.62 44.99
C GLY A 277 29.08 7.22 44.89
N ILE A 278 28.09 6.59 45.53
CA ILE A 278 26.96 7.23 46.26
C ILE A 278 26.23 6.13 47.05
N LYS A 279 26.11 6.31 48.37
CA LYS A 279 25.24 5.50 49.24
C LYS A 279 23.82 6.06 49.19
N GLY A 280 22.81 5.19 49.24
CA GLY A 280 21.41 5.58 49.44
C GLY A 280 20.55 5.32 48.21
N GLY A 281 19.55 4.44 48.35
CA GLY A 281 18.77 3.96 47.23
C GLY A 281 17.54 4.81 46.89
N LYS A 282 17.21 4.87 45.60
CA LYS A 282 15.84 4.98 45.09
C LYS A 282 15.77 4.28 43.72
N GLY A 283 14.63 3.68 43.40
CA GLY A 283 14.50 2.75 42.27
C GLY A 283 14.67 3.37 40.88
N PHE A 284 14.95 2.51 39.91
CA PHE A 284 14.92 2.81 38.47
C PHE A 284 13.63 3.56 38.08
N GLY A 285 13.76 4.78 37.54
CA GLY A 285 12.63 5.55 37.02
C GLY A 285 13.01 6.97 36.60
N GLY A 286 13.06 7.22 35.29
CA GLY A 286 13.31 8.54 34.69
C GLY A 286 14.71 8.67 34.09
N GLY A 287 14.80 8.94 32.79
CA GLY A 287 16.06 9.25 32.11
C GLY A 287 16.10 8.87 30.62
N LEU A 288 15.74 7.63 30.26
CA LEU A 288 15.90 7.12 28.89
C LEU A 288 14.61 6.63 28.19
N PHE A 289 13.49 6.52 28.91
CA PHE A 289 12.19 6.04 28.40
C PHE A 289 11.02 7.00 28.67
N GLY A 290 11.29 8.22 29.15
CA GLY A 290 10.28 9.11 29.77
C GLY A 290 9.27 9.77 28.82
N ASN A 291 9.50 9.75 27.49
CA ASN A 291 8.73 10.54 26.52
C ASN A 291 7.91 9.71 25.50
N PHE A 292 7.88 8.38 25.61
CA PHE A 292 7.17 7.54 24.62
C PHE A 292 5.66 7.40 24.86
N GLY A 293 5.13 7.87 26.00
CA GLY A 293 3.74 7.65 26.40
C GLY A 293 2.74 8.78 26.11
N SER A 294 3.21 10.04 25.96
CA SER A 294 2.34 11.21 25.88
C SER A 294 1.55 11.28 24.57
N SER A 295 0.26 11.67 24.66
CA SER A 295 -0.62 11.83 23.50
C SER A 295 -0.09 12.85 22.49
N THR A 296 -0.07 12.48 21.21
CA THR A 296 0.23 13.33 20.04
C THR A 296 -0.92 14.27 19.64
N ALA A 297 -2.03 14.24 20.38
CA ALA A 297 -3.26 14.95 20.10
C ALA A 297 -3.04 16.46 19.90
N ARG A 298 -3.54 17.00 18.79
CA ARG A 298 -3.46 18.44 18.49
C ARG A 298 -4.69 19.12 19.07
N LEU A 299 -4.48 19.95 20.08
CA LEU A 299 -5.50 20.85 20.62
C LEU A 299 -5.54 22.12 19.77
N ILE A 300 -6.68 22.41 19.17
CA ILE A 300 -6.97 23.66 18.46
C ILE A 300 -7.87 24.49 19.38
N ASN A 301 -7.41 25.70 19.72
CA ASN A 301 -8.19 26.62 20.55
C ASN A 301 -9.40 27.15 19.77
N LYS A 302 -10.44 27.55 20.50
CA LYS A 302 -11.68 28.08 19.91
C LYS A 302 -11.44 29.29 18.99
N GLU A 303 -10.44 30.14 19.29
CA GLU A 303 -10.11 31.32 18.49
C GLU A 303 -9.50 30.98 17.11
N ASP A 304 -8.92 29.79 16.95
CA ASP A 304 -8.25 29.37 15.72
C ASP A 304 -9.20 28.69 14.71
N ILE A 305 -10.42 28.33 15.14
CA ILE A 305 -11.40 27.61 14.31
C ILE A 305 -12.20 28.60 13.46
N LYS A 306 -11.78 28.77 12.19
CA LYS A 306 -12.43 29.68 11.23
C LYS A 306 -13.56 29.07 10.41
N VAL A 307 -13.82 27.77 10.56
CA VAL A 307 -14.80 27.01 9.75
C VAL A 307 -16.13 26.90 10.48
N THR A 308 -17.23 27.14 9.77
CA THR A 308 -18.61 27.16 10.28
C THR A 308 -19.52 26.30 9.41
N PHE A 309 -20.81 26.12 9.77
CA PHE A 309 -21.75 25.36 8.94
C PHE A 309 -22.07 26.06 7.60
N ARG A 310 -21.72 27.35 7.46
CA ARG A 310 -21.81 28.09 6.19
C ARG A 310 -20.80 27.61 5.14
N ASP A 311 -19.69 27.04 5.59
CA ASP A 311 -18.60 26.53 4.74
C ASP A 311 -18.80 25.06 4.34
N VAL A 312 -19.91 24.45 4.78
CA VAL A 312 -20.30 23.07 4.48
C VAL A 312 -21.60 23.11 3.70
N ALA A 313 -21.78 22.23 2.71
CA ALA A 313 -22.93 22.20 1.80
C ALA A 313 -23.15 20.78 1.24
N GLY A 314 -24.36 20.47 0.77
CA GLY A 314 -24.69 19.19 0.13
C GLY A 314 -24.67 17.98 1.07
N CYS A 315 -25.09 18.18 2.32
CA CYS A 315 -25.21 17.15 3.35
C CYS A 315 -26.14 17.59 4.50
N GLU A 316 -27.28 18.20 4.15
CA GLU A 316 -28.22 18.88 5.03
C GLU A 316 -28.79 17.96 6.12
N GLU A 317 -29.08 16.70 5.81
CA GLU A 317 -29.53 15.69 6.77
C GLU A 317 -28.43 15.43 7.84
N ALA A 318 -27.19 15.25 7.40
CA ALA A 318 -26.04 15.06 8.28
C ALA A 318 -25.76 16.32 9.12
N LYS A 319 -25.96 17.52 8.57
CA LYS A 319 -25.90 18.77 9.34
C LYS A 319 -26.99 18.83 10.40
N ILE A 320 -28.24 18.46 10.10
CA ILE A 320 -29.35 18.50 11.07
C ILE A 320 -29.06 17.58 12.26
N GLU A 321 -28.61 16.34 12.02
CA GLU A 321 -28.22 15.43 13.11
C GLU A 321 -27.06 15.99 13.95
N ILE A 322 -26.09 16.66 13.31
CA ILE A 322 -24.94 17.25 14.01
C ILE A 322 -25.30 18.55 14.74
N MET A 323 -26.28 19.32 14.24
CA MET A 323 -26.82 20.50 14.89
C MET A 323 -27.53 20.17 16.21
N GLU A 324 -28.04 18.94 16.41
CA GLU A 324 -28.52 18.50 17.73
C GLU A 324 -27.40 18.57 18.78
N PHE A 325 -26.18 18.15 18.43
CA PHE A 325 -25.02 18.20 19.34
C PHE A 325 -24.58 19.64 19.62
N VAL A 326 -24.59 20.53 18.60
CA VAL A 326 -24.29 21.96 18.78
C VAL A 326 -25.34 22.66 19.64
N ASN A 327 -26.63 22.42 19.37
CA ASN A 327 -27.72 22.98 20.17
C ASN A 327 -27.71 22.41 21.60
N PHE A 328 -27.31 21.15 21.79
CA PHE A 328 -27.10 20.61 23.13
C PHE A 328 -25.97 21.34 23.87
N LEU A 329 -24.81 21.57 23.24
CA LEU A 329 -23.70 22.31 23.86
C LEU A 329 -24.07 23.76 24.21
N LYS A 330 -24.91 24.43 23.39
CA LYS A 330 -25.39 25.80 23.64
C LYS A 330 -26.54 25.87 24.65
N ASN A 331 -27.51 24.96 24.56
CA ASN A 331 -28.80 25.01 25.27
C ASN A 331 -29.11 23.67 25.99
N PRO A 332 -28.25 23.20 26.92
CA PRO A 332 -28.41 21.87 27.54
C PRO A 332 -29.72 21.72 28.33
N ASP A 333 -30.26 22.81 28.87
CA ASP A 333 -31.51 22.84 29.63
C ASP A 333 -32.72 22.32 28.82
N GLN A 334 -32.76 22.62 27.51
CA GLN A 334 -33.84 22.19 26.60
C GLN A 334 -33.98 20.66 26.59
N TYR A 335 -32.85 19.95 26.60
CA TYR A 335 -32.79 18.49 26.57
C TYR A 335 -32.93 17.89 27.98
N LYS A 336 -32.32 18.51 29.00
CA LYS A 336 -32.44 18.07 30.40
C LYS A 336 -33.88 18.12 30.92
N ASN A 337 -34.64 19.16 30.58
CA ASN A 337 -36.05 19.30 30.98
C ASN A 337 -36.95 18.19 30.41
N LEU A 338 -36.55 17.58 29.29
CA LEU A 338 -37.25 16.46 28.65
C LEU A 338 -36.72 15.09 29.12
N GLY A 339 -35.75 15.05 30.04
CA GLY A 339 -35.08 13.83 30.49
C GLY A 339 -34.19 13.16 29.42
N ALA A 340 -33.88 13.86 28.33
CA ALA A 340 -33.08 13.32 27.24
C ALA A 340 -31.62 13.12 27.67
N LYS A 341 -31.10 11.91 27.46
CA LYS A 341 -29.67 11.61 27.65
C LYS A 341 -28.88 12.06 26.42
N ILE A 342 -27.69 12.59 26.67
CA ILE A 342 -26.82 13.12 25.63
C ILE A 342 -26.09 11.96 24.95
N PRO A 343 -26.06 11.88 23.60
CA PRO A 343 -25.28 10.85 22.92
C PRO A 343 -23.80 11.10 23.17
N LYS A 344 -23.09 10.07 23.66
CA LYS A 344 -21.67 10.20 24.05
C LYS A 344 -20.74 10.40 22.85
N GLY A 345 -21.11 9.84 21.69
CA GLY A 345 -20.36 10.02 20.47
C GLY A 345 -21.17 9.74 19.20
N ALA A 346 -20.61 10.22 18.09
CA ALA A 346 -21.12 10.04 16.74
C ALA A 346 -20.02 9.47 15.83
N LEU A 347 -20.40 8.55 14.94
CA LEU A 347 -19.53 8.03 13.88
C LEU A 347 -19.97 8.61 12.53
N LEU A 348 -19.09 9.39 11.91
CA LEU A 348 -19.22 9.87 10.54
C LEU A 348 -18.73 8.78 9.59
N THR A 349 -19.63 8.22 8.79
CA THR A 349 -19.32 7.21 7.76
C THR A 349 -19.43 7.82 6.37
N GLY A 350 -18.90 7.13 5.35
CA GLY A 350 -19.06 7.52 3.94
C GLY A 350 -17.74 7.59 3.18
N PRO A 351 -17.76 7.79 1.84
CA PRO A 351 -16.56 7.80 1.00
C PRO A 351 -15.51 8.86 1.39
N PRO A 352 -14.24 8.71 0.98
CA PRO A 352 -13.25 9.78 1.12
C PRO A 352 -13.69 11.03 0.34
N GLY A 353 -13.29 12.21 0.80
CA GLY A 353 -13.59 13.48 0.11
C GLY A 353 -14.99 14.06 0.35
N THR A 354 -15.90 13.39 1.06
CA THR A 354 -17.26 13.89 1.35
C THR A 354 -17.36 14.92 2.47
N GLY A 355 -16.22 15.37 3.03
CA GLY A 355 -16.20 16.47 4.00
C GLY A 355 -16.38 16.09 5.47
N LYS A 356 -16.32 14.80 5.85
CA LYS A 356 -16.42 14.33 7.26
C LYS A 356 -15.60 15.17 8.25
N THR A 357 -14.30 15.35 7.98
CA THR A 357 -13.37 16.12 8.82
C THR A 357 -13.66 17.64 8.79
N LEU A 358 -14.25 18.16 7.71
CA LEU A 358 -14.68 19.56 7.60
C LEU A 358 -15.93 19.79 8.44
N LEU A 359 -16.91 18.89 8.34
CA LEU A 359 -18.16 18.90 9.10
C LEU A 359 -17.89 18.83 10.61
N ALA A 360 -17.00 17.94 11.07
CA ALA A 360 -16.61 17.87 12.49
C ALA A 360 -15.93 19.16 13.00
N LYS A 361 -15.13 19.84 12.17
CA LYS A 361 -14.53 21.15 12.50
C LYS A 361 -15.58 22.26 12.54
N ALA A 362 -16.52 22.27 11.60
CA ALA A 362 -17.64 23.20 11.57
C ALA A 362 -18.50 23.08 12.86
N THR A 363 -18.75 21.86 13.34
CA THR A 363 -19.44 21.62 14.63
C THR A 363 -18.76 22.34 15.80
N ALA A 364 -17.43 22.33 15.85
CA ALA A 364 -16.67 22.97 16.93
C ALA A 364 -16.64 24.50 16.81
N GLY A 365 -16.49 25.02 15.59
CA GLY A 365 -16.60 26.46 15.34
C GLY A 365 -17.98 27.01 15.70
N GLU A 366 -19.03 26.29 15.33
CA GLU A 366 -20.42 26.69 15.58
C GLU A 366 -20.83 26.54 17.05
N ALA A 367 -20.30 25.54 17.76
CA ALA A 367 -20.46 25.41 19.21
C ALA A 367 -19.55 26.35 20.01
N ASN A 368 -18.53 26.96 19.38
CA ASN A 368 -17.50 27.79 20.02
C ASN A 368 -16.77 27.06 21.17
N VAL A 369 -16.36 25.81 20.92
CA VAL A 369 -15.65 24.94 21.88
C VAL A 369 -14.29 24.50 21.33
N PRO A 370 -13.29 24.18 22.19
CA PRO A 370 -12.02 23.62 21.73
C PRO A 370 -12.20 22.32 20.94
N PHE A 371 -11.37 22.15 19.92
CA PHE A 371 -11.37 20.98 19.04
C PHE A 371 -10.05 20.22 19.21
N ILE A 372 -10.13 19.00 19.73
CA ILE A 372 -8.98 18.12 19.90
C ILE A 372 -9.03 17.10 18.77
N THR A 373 -7.99 17.01 17.95
CA THR A 373 -7.93 16.10 16.79
C THR A 373 -6.79 15.11 16.88
N VAL A 374 -7.08 13.85 16.55
CA VAL A 374 -6.13 12.72 16.49
C VAL A 374 -6.47 11.87 15.26
N SER A 375 -5.47 11.29 14.59
CA SER A 375 -5.71 10.21 13.61
C SER A 375 -5.60 8.86 14.30
N GLY A 376 -6.50 7.92 13.97
CA GLY A 376 -6.48 6.55 14.47
C GLY A 376 -5.16 5.84 14.17
N SER A 377 -4.51 6.20 13.07
CA SER A 377 -3.18 5.71 12.67
C SER A 377 -2.07 6.09 13.67
N GLU A 378 -2.22 7.15 14.47
CA GLU A 378 -1.24 7.57 15.49
C GLU A 378 -1.22 6.67 16.75
N PHE A 379 -2.22 5.80 16.93
CA PHE A 379 -2.24 4.88 18.06
C PHE A 379 -1.51 3.55 17.81
N LEU A 380 -1.20 3.22 16.55
CA LEU A 380 -0.53 1.98 16.17
C LEU A 380 0.99 2.17 16.19
N GLU A 381 1.69 1.59 17.15
CA GLU A 381 3.15 1.60 17.18
C GLU A 381 3.80 0.22 17.35
N MET A 382 5.08 0.12 16.98
CA MET A 382 5.90 -1.09 17.17
C MET A 382 6.09 -1.46 18.65
N PHE A 383 5.77 -0.56 19.59
CA PHE A 383 5.95 -0.75 21.02
C PHE A 383 4.61 -1.07 21.70
N VAL A 384 4.46 -2.33 22.12
CA VAL A 384 3.28 -2.82 22.86
C VAL A 384 3.02 -1.95 24.10
N GLY A 385 1.81 -1.43 24.21
CA GLY A 385 1.36 -0.63 25.35
C GLY A 385 1.43 0.90 25.16
N VAL A 386 2.05 1.40 24.09
CA VAL A 386 2.03 2.84 23.76
C VAL A 386 0.63 3.31 23.35
N GLY A 387 -0.05 2.61 22.43
CA GLY A 387 -1.42 2.92 22.01
C GLY A 387 -2.41 3.11 23.18
N PRO A 388 -2.54 2.13 24.11
CA PRO A 388 -3.39 2.28 25.31
C PRO A 388 -2.97 3.42 26.26
N SER A 389 -1.70 3.84 26.25
CA SER A 389 -1.27 5.03 27.00
C SER A 389 -1.78 6.31 26.35
N ARG A 390 -1.59 6.44 25.02
CA ARG A 390 -2.04 7.61 24.25
C ARG A 390 -3.55 7.81 24.30
N VAL A 391 -4.33 6.73 24.28
CA VAL A 391 -5.79 6.79 24.44
C VAL A 391 -6.17 7.41 25.80
N ARG A 392 -5.55 6.95 26.90
CA ARG A 392 -5.81 7.50 28.25
C ARG A 392 -5.43 8.97 28.36
N ASP A 393 -4.27 9.35 27.82
CA ASP A 393 -3.77 10.73 27.84
C ASP A 393 -4.63 11.67 26.98
N MET A 394 -5.07 11.23 25.80
CA MET A 394 -6.00 11.95 24.93
C MET A 394 -7.31 12.25 25.68
N PHE A 395 -7.89 11.26 26.35
CA PHE A 395 -9.12 11.46 27.12
C PHE A 395 -8.90 12.27 28.40
N ALA A 396 -7.71 12.21 29.03
CA ALA A 396 -7.35 13.11 30.11
C ALA A 396 -7.26 14.58 29.64
N MET A 397 -6.72 14.82 28.44
CA MET A 397 -6.70 16.14 27.80
C MET A 397 -8.11 16.62 27.48
N ALA A 398 -8.99 15.77 26.93
CA ALA A 398 -10.39 16.12 26.68
C ALA A 398 -11.16 16.47 27.97
N ARG A 399 -11.00 15.67 29.04
CA ARG A 399 -11.58 15.98 30.37
C ARG A 399 -11.13 17.33 30.91
N LYS A 400 -9.86 17.70 30.73
CA LYS A 400 -9.30 18.98 31.20
C LYS A 400 -9.87 20.21 30.46
N ASN A 401 -10.28 20.04 29.20
CA ASN A 401 -10.75 21.14 28.33
C ASN A 401 -12.27 21.14 28.12
N SER A 402 -13.04 20.41 28.95
CA SER A 402 -14.50 20.35 28.82
C SER A 402 -15.16 21.72 29.09
N PRO A 403 -16.16 22.15 28.29
CA PRO A 403 -16.74 21.46 27.14
C PRO A 403 -15.86 21.51 25.89
N CYS A 404 -15.65 20.36 25.23
CA CYS A 404 -14.86 20.24 24.00
C CYS A 404 -15.36 19.11 23.09
N ILE A 405 -14.97 19.18 21.81
CA ILE A 405 -15.17 18.09 20.85
C ILE A 405 -13.84 17.35 20.66
N LEU A 406 -13.89 16.03 20.80
CA LEU A 406 -12.78 15.13 20.51
C LEU A 406 -13.03 14.45 19.16
N PHE A 407 -12.19 14.70 18.17
CA PHE A 407 -12.27 14.13 16.84
C PHE A 407 -11.20 13.06 16.61
N ILE A 408 -11.62 11.87 16.17
CA ILE A 408 -10.75 10.76 15.79
C ILE A 408 -10.98 10.43 14.31
N ASP A 409 -10.06 10.85 13.44
CA ASP A 409 -10.08 10.48 12.03
C ASP A 409 -9.57 9.03 11.83
N GLU A 410 -9.89 8.39 10.71
CA GLU A 410 -9.45 7.02 10.38
C GLU A 410 -9.62 6.00 11.53
N ILE A 411 -10.78 6.00 12.21
CA ILE A 411 -11.01 5.12 13.38
C ILE A 411 -10.85 3.64 13.04
N ASP A 412 -11.00 3.24 11.77
CA ASP A 412 -10.76 1.88 11.28
C ASP A 412 -9.30 1.39 11.42
N ALA A 413 -8.34 2.30 11.63
CA ALA A 413 -6.98 1.93 12.01
C ALA A 413 -6.91 1.21 13.37
N VAL A 414 -7.73 1.60 14.36
CA VAL A 414 -7.78 0.93 15.68
C VAL A 414 -9.03 0.06 15.84
N GLY A 415 -10.11 0.40 15.16
CA GLY A 415 -11.43 -0.19 15.32
C GLY A 415 -11.70 -1.44 14.48
N ARG A 416 -10.69 -2.03 13.83
CA ARG A 416 -10.89 -3.16 12.92
C ARG A 416 -11.40 -4.41 13.65
N LYS A 417 -12.41 -5.05 13.08
CA LYS A 417 -13.00 -6.31 13.55
C LYS A 417 -11.94 -7.41 13.58
N ARG A 418 -11.93 -8.15 14.69
CA ARG A 418 -11.04 -9.30 14.94
C ARG A 418 -11.17 -10.35 13.83
N HIS A 419 -10.08 -10.61 13.12
CA HIS A 419 -10.03 -11.72 12.16
C HIS A 419 -9.83 -13.04 12.89
N GLY A 420 -10.61 -14.06 12.52
CA GLY A 420 -10.69 -15.30 13.26
C GLY A 420 -9.36 -16.06 13.37
N LYS A 421 -9.02 -16.45 14.61
CA LYS A 421 -8.14 -17.57 15.03
C LYS A 421 -7.23 -18.17 13.94
N GLY A 422 -6.25 -17.41 13.44
CA GLY A 422 -5.33 -17.89 12.40
C GLY A 422 -4.10 -17.01 12.11
N SER A 423 -4.19 -15.68 12.27
CA SER A 423 -3.06 -14.78 11.99
C SER A 423 -2.25 -14.45 13.25
N SER A 424 -1.26 -15.30 13.53
CA SER A 424 -0.37 -15.18 14.69
C SER A 424 0.61 -14.01 14.56
N GLY A 425 0.55 -13.04 15.49
CA GLY A 425 1.64 -12.09 15.76
C GLY A 425 1.28 -10.60 15.75
N GLY A 426 0.45 -10.13 14.81
CA GLY A 426 0.26 -8.69 14.57
C GLY A 426 -0.91 -7.99 15.28
N HIS A 427 -1.88 -8.74 15.82
CA HIS A 427 -3.19 -8.19 16.20
C HIS A 427 -3.29 -7.69 17.66
N SER A 428 -2.34 -8.03 18.53
CA SER A 428 -2.48 -7.80 19.98
C SER A 428 -2.38 -6.33 20.41
N GLU A 429 -1.62 -5.50 19.71
CA GLU A 429 -1.47 -4.08 20.04
C GLU A 429 -2.75 -3.29 19.68
N GLN A 430 -3.24 -3.48 18.46
CA GLN A 430 -4.51 -2.92 17.97
C GLN A 430 -5.69 -3.31 18.88
N GLU A 431 -5.81 -4.59 19.23
CA GLU A 431 -6.88 -5.08 20.13
C GLU A 431 -6.80 -4.45 21.54
N ASN A 432 -5.60 -4.30 22.10
CA ASN A 432 -5.41 -3.66 23.41
C ASN A 432 -5.76 -2.17 23.37
N THR A 433 -5.34 -1.46 22.32
CA THR A 433 -5.69 -0.05 22.08
C THR A 433 -7.21 0.12 21.93
N LEU A 434 -7.86 -0.74 21.15
CA LEU A 434 -9.31 -0.77 20.99
C LEU A 434 -10.03 -0.99 22.32
N ASN A 435 -9.64 -2.01 23.09
CA ASN A 435 -10.25 -2.28 24.39
C ASN A 435 -10.10 -1.09 25.35
N GLN A 436 -8.96 -0.39 25.34
CA GLN A 436 -8.77 0.82 26.16
C GLN A 436 -9.68 1.98 25.72
N LEU A 437 -9.88 2.16 24.41
CA LEU A 437 -10.83 3.14 23.87
C LEU A 437 -12.26 2.83 24.35
N LEU A 438 -12.67 1.56 24.31
CA LEU A 438 -13.98 1.14 24.82
C LEU A 438 -14.14 1.40 26.33
N VAL A 439 -13.11 1.14 27.13
CA VAL A 439 -13.12 1.39 28.60
C VAL A 439 -13.24 2.87 28.92
N GLU A 440 -12.52 3.75 28.21
CA GLU A 440 -12.67 5.20 28.40
C GLU A 440 -14.08 5.66 28.00
N MET A 441 -14.59 5.26 26.83
CA MET A 441 -15.92 5.60 26.34
C MET A 441 -17.05 5.21 27.32
N ASP A 442 -17.00 3.99 27.85
CA ASP A 442 -17.95 3.51 28.85
C ASP A 442 -17.79 4.29 30.17
N GLY A 443 -16.55 4.59 30.57
CA GLY A 443 -16.20 5.27 31.82
C GLY A 443 -16.63 6.73 31.93
N PHE A 444 -17.03 7.39 30.84
CA PHE A 444 -17.59 8.74 30.93
C PHE A 444 -18.98 8.75 31.59
N THR A 445 -19.09 9.53 32.67
CA THR A 445 -20.38 9.99 33.19
C THR A 445 -20.65 11.38 32.64
N THR A 446 -21.62 11.44 31.72
CA THR A 446 -22.05 12.65 31.00
C THR A 446 -22.37 13.82 31.93
N ASP A 447 -22.83 13.53 33.15
CA ASP A 447 -23.22 14.51 34.17
C ASP A 447 -22.04 15.34 34.71
N LYS A 448 -20.79 14.89 34.53
CA LYS A 448 -19.58 15.54 35.07
C LYS A 448 -18.66 16.14 34.01
N SER A 449 -18.75 15.72 32.76
CA SER A 449 -17.91 16.22 31.66
C SER A 449 -18.69 16.24 30.35
N SER A 450 -18.93 17.44 29.83
CA SER A 450 -19.56 17.65 28.51
C SER A 450 -18.51 17.50 27.41
N VAL A 451 -18.12 16.27 27.13
CA VAL A 451 -17.20 15.91 26.04
C VAL A 451 -17.98 15.11 25.01
N ILE A 452 -17.88 15.49 23.74
CA ILE A 452 -18.53 14.80 22.62
C ILE A 452 -17.44 14.18 21.75
N VAL A 453 -17.53 12.88 21.50
CA VAL A 453 -16.54 12.14 20.70
C VAL A 453 -17.07 11.90 19.29
N ILE A 454 -16.45 12.51 18.28
CA ILE A 454 -16.79 12.33 16.88
C ILE A 454 -15.68 11.48 16.23
N ALA A 455 -16.02 10.32 15.69
CA ALA A 455 -15.09 9.51 14.90
C ALA A 455 -15.44 9.61 13.41
N ALA A 456 -14.45 9.43 12.53
CA ALA A 456 -14.67 9.32 11.08
C ALA A 456 -14.05 8.04 10.53
N THR A 457 -14.74 7.40 9.57
CA THR A 457 -14.21 6.27 8.80
C THR A 457 -14.63 6.33 7.34
N ASN A 458 -13.82 5.74 6.47
CA ASN A 458 -14.20 5.44 5.08
C ASN A 458 -14.76 4.01 4.92
N ARG A 459 -14.64 3.16 5.95
CA ARG A 459 -14.90 1.71 5.91
C ARG A 459 -15.68 1.22 7.15
N PRO A 460 -16.99 1.50 7.25
CA PRO A 460 -17.82 1.00 8.36
C PRO A 460 -17.96 -0.53 8.36
N ASP A 461 -17.74 -1.18 7.21
CA ASP A 461 -17.79 -2.63 6.99
C ASP A 461 -16.78 -3.42 7.84
N ILE A 462 -15.58 -2.87 8.05
CA ILE A 462 -14.51 -3.54 8.80
C ILE A 462 -14.50 -3.19 10.29
N LEU A 463 -15.40 -2.35 10.79
CA LEU A 463 -15.39 -1.94 12.20
C LEU A 463 -15.91 -3.04 13.15
N ASP A 464 -15.33 -3.11 14.34
CA ASP A 464 -15.81 -3.95 15.44
C ASP A 464 -17.17 -3.41 15.92
N GLN A 465 -18.18 -4.28 15.89
CA GLN A 465 -19.54 -4.01 16.35
C GLN A 465 -19.60 -3.59 17.83
N ALA A 466 -18.55 -3.84 18.62
CA ALA A 466 -18.41 -3.30 19.96
C ALA A 466 -18.38 -1.76 20.00
N LEU A 467 -17.81 -1.08 19.01
CA LEU A 467 -17.76 0.39 18.94
C LEU A 467 -19.14 1.01 18.71
N LEU A 468 -20.02 0.31 17.98
CA LEU A 468 -21.34 0.76 17.53
C LEU A 468 -22.46 0.50 18.57
N ARG A 469 -22.11 0.05 19.79
CA ARG A 469 -23.10 -0.25 20.84
C ARG A 469 -23.56 1.03 21.55
N PRO A 470 -24.83 1.09 22.01
CA PRO A 470 -25.32 2.17 22.85
C PRO A 470 -24.44 2.43 24.09
N GLY A 471 -24.18 3.70 24.38
CA GLY A 471 -23.19 4.18 25.34
C GLY A 471 -21.82 4.54 24.74
N ARG A 472 -21.64 4.45 23.41
CA ARG A 472 -20.36 4.65 22.70
C ARG A 472 -20.56 5.54 21.46
N PHE A 473 -20.50 4.99 20.25
CA PHE A 473 -20.88 5.69 19.02
C PHE A 473 -22.37 5.44 18.71
N ASP A 474 -23.21 6.14 19.46
CA ASP A 474 -24.66 5.94 19.51
C ASP A 474 -25.38 6.47 18.26
N ARG A 475 -24.78 7.48 17.60
CA ARG A 475 -25.21 8.02 16.32
C ARG A 475 -24.27 7.56 15.21
N GLN A 476 -24.83 7.11 14.09
CA GLN A 476 -24.08 6.78 12.88
C GLN A 476 -24.62 7.67 11.76
N ILE A 477 -23.80 8.61 11.31
CA ILE A 477 -24.19 9.67 10.36
C ILE A 477 -23.45 9.41 9.06
N ASN A 478 -24.19 9.03 8.02
CA ASN A 478 -23.61 8.75 6.71
C ASN A 478 -23.49 10.04 5.89
N VAL A 479 -22.25 10.42 5.57
CA VAL A 479 -21.92 11.56 4.72
C VAL A 479 -21.59 11.04 3.33
N SER A 480 -22.63 10.88 2.51
CA SER A 480 -22.56 10.38 1.14
C SER A 480 -21.89 11.35 0.16
N VAL A 481 -21.70 10.90 -1.08
CA VAL A 481 -21.36 11.79 -2.21
C VAL A 481 -22.56 12.73 -2.44
N PRO A 482 -22.35 14.03 -2.69
CA PRO A 482 -23.42 15.00 -2.86
C PRO A 482 -24.20 14.82 -4.18
N ASP A 483 -25.52 14.94 -4.06
CA ASP A 483 -26.46 15.00 -5.20
C ASP A 483 -26.27 16.29 -6.03
N ILE A 484 -26.93 16.39 -7.19
CA ILE A 484 -26.79 17.55 -8.10
C ILE A 484 -27.05 18.90 -7.42
N LYS A 485 -28.02 18.98 -6.51
CA LYS A 485 -28.33 20.18 -5.72
C LYS A 485 -27.20 20.51 -4.74
N GLY A 486 -26.76 19.52 -3.97
CA GLY A 486 -25.65 19.65 -3.03
C GLY A 486 -24.35 20.04 -3.71
N ARG A 487 -24.07 19.50 -4.90
CA ARG A 487 -22.93 19.93 -5.71
C ARG A 487 -23.03 21.41 -6.10
N ALA A 488 -24.21 21.89 -6.51
CA ALA A 488 -24.39 23.32 -6.81
C ALA A 488 -24.16 24.20 -5.56
N SER A 489 -24.64 23.78 -4.38
CA SER A 489 -24.35 24.45 -3.10
C SER A 489 -22.85 24.44 -2.75
N ILE A 490 -22.15 23.31 -2.95
CA ILE A 490 -20.70 23.19 -2.70
C ILE A 490 -19.89 24.07 -3.69
N PHE A 491 -20.26 24.08 -4.98
CA PHE A 491 -19.69 25.01 -5.94
C PHE A 491 -19.91 26.46 -5.50
N LYS A 492 -21.10 26.83 -5.03
CA LYS A 492 -21.40 28.19 -4.54
C LYS A 492 -20.48 28.62 -3.39
N VAL A 493 -20.15 27.72 -2.46
CA VAL A 493 -19.17 27.96 -1.38
C VAL A 493 -17.77 28.19 -1.97
N HIS A 494 -17.27 27.28 -2.81
CA HIS A 494 -15.90 27.36 -3.34
C HIS A 494 -15.69 28.42 -4.43
N LEU A 495 -16.74 28.84 -5.15
CA LEU A 495 -16.73 29.99 -6.05
C LEU A 495 -16.72 31.33 -5.30
N GLY A 496 -17.15 31.35 -4.02
CA GLY A 496 -17.14 32.52 -3.14
C GLY A 496 -15.84 33.34 -3.19
N PRO A 497 -14.68 32.76 -2.83
CA PRO A 497 -13.38 33.46 -2.83
C PRO A 497 -12.78 33.71 -4.23
N LEU A 498 -13.32 33.12 -5.30
CA LEU A 498 -12.72 33.22 -6.64
C LEU A 498 -13.11 34.53 -7.38
N LYS A 499 -12.16 35.09 -8.13
CA LYS A 499 -12.37 36.25 -9.01
C LYS A 499 -12.82 35.79 -10.41
N THR A 500 -14.08 36.05 -10.75
CA THR A 500 -14.69 35.78 -12.05
C THR A 500 -15.77 36.83 -12.34
N SER A 501 -15.95 37.18 -13.61
CA SER A 501 -17.01 38.05 -14.13
C SER A 501 -18.35 37.33 -14.32
N LEU A 502 -18.37 35.99 -14.27
CA LEU A 502 -19.56 35.17 -14.45
C LEU A 502 -20.47 35.19 -13.21
N ASP A 503 -21.79 35.06 -13.40
CA ASP A 503 -22.68 34.82 -12.26
C ASP A 503 -22.32 33.49 -11.59
N LYS A 504 -21.97 33.57 -10.31
CA LYS A 504 -21.57 32.43 -9.49
C LYS A 504 -22.71 31.44 -9.27
N VAL A 505 -23.98 31.88 -9.31
CA VAL A 505 -25.14 31.01 -9.10
C VAL A 505 -25.43 30.19 -10.36
N GLU A 506 -25.56 30.83 -11.52
CA GLU A 506 -25.70 30.12 -12.80
C GLU A 506 -24.50 29.20 -13.08
N LEU A 507 -23.27 29.69 -12.84
CA LEU A 507 -22.05 28.90 -12.99
C LEU A 507 -22.04 27.67 -12.08
N ALA A 508 -22.45 27.80 -10.82
CA ALA A 508 -22.52 26.66 -9.89
C ALA A 508 -23.46 25.56 -10.38
N ARG A 509 -24.66 25.93 -10.86
CA ARG A 509 -25.64 24.98 -11.44
C ARG A 509 -25.09 24.29 -12.68
N LYS A 510 -24.49 25.06 -13.60
CA LYS A 510 -23.88 24.54 -14.83
C LYS A 510 -22.73 23.57 -14.55
N LEU A 511 -21.86 23.89 -13.59
CA LEU A 511 -20.75 23.01 -13.21
C LEU A 511 -21.26 21.74 -12.52
N ALA A 512 -22.25 21.84 -11.61
CA ALA A 512 -22.86 20.68 -10.94
C ALA A 512 -23.48 19.65 -11.91
N ALA A 513 -24.05 20.13 -13.02
CA ALA A 513 -24.56 19.30 -14.12
C ALA A 513 -23.44 18.68 -15.00
N HIS A 514 -22.22 19.19 -14.98
CA HIS A 514 -21.08 18.64 -15.72
C HIS A 514 -20.15 17.75 -14.88
N THR A 515 -20.36 17.66 -13.56
CA THR A 515 -19.55 16.86 -12.62
C THR A 515 -20.39 15.84 -11.82
N PRO A 516 -21.12 14.90 -12.47
CA PRO A 516 -21.89 13.88 -11.76
C PRO A 516 -20.99 12.96 -10.95
N GLY A 517 -21.45 12.56 -9.75
CA GLY A 517 -20.72 11.67 -8.84
C GLY A 517 -19.43 12.23 -8.22
N PHE A 518 -19.12 13.53 -8.37
CA PHE A 518 -17.96 14.15 -7.73
C PHE A 518 -18.16 14.32 -6.22
N SER A 519 -17.12 14.09 -5.42
CA SER A 519 -17.12 14.43 -4.01
C SER A 519 -16.91 15.93 -3.78
N GLY A 520 -17.20 16.42 -2.58
CA GLY A 520 -16.94 17.83 -2.21
C GLY A 520 -15.46 18.21 -2.35
N ALA A 521 -14.54 17.29 -2.05
CA ALA A 521 -13.10 17.49 -2.26
C ALA A 521 -12.73 17.59 -3.75
N ASP A 522 -13.38 16.82 -4.63
CA ASP A 522 -13.15 16.92 -6.08
C ASP A 522 -13.63 18.27 -6.63
N ILE A 523 -14.77 18.77 -6.14
CA ILE A 523 -15.31 20.09 -6.49
C ILE A 523 -14.39 21.22 -6.02
N ALA A 524 -13.89 21.14 -4.78
CA ALA A 524 -12.89 22.07 -4.27
C ALA A 524 -11.61 22.06 -5.13
N ASN A 525 -11.18 20.88 -5.57
CA ASN A 525 -10.03 20.72 -6.45
C ASN A 525 -10.27 21.29 -7.86
N VAL A 526 -11.46 21.09 -8.46
CA VAL A 526 -11.83 21.74 -9.74
C VAL A 526 -11.78 23.26 -9.64
N CYS A 527 -12.32 23.84 -8.56
CA CYS A 527 -12.31 25.28 -8.34
C CYS A 527 -10.88 25.83 -8.21
N ASN A 528 -10.01 25.11 -7.48
CA ASN A 528 -8.61 25.48 -7.31
C ASN A 528 -7.79 25.31 -8.61
N GLU A 529 -7.94 24.20 -9.32
CA GLU A 529 -7.25 23.96 -10.61
C GLU A 529 -7.71 24.95 -11.69
N ALA A 530 -8.98 25.36 -11.71
CA ALA A 530 -9.45 26.43 -12.61
C ALA A 530 -8.74 27.76 -12.35
N ALA A 531 -8.50 28.12 -11.08
CA ALA A 531 -7.72 29.29 -10.71
C ALA A 531 -6.23 29.16 -11.09
N LEU A 532 -5.63 27.97 -10.88
CA LEU A 532 -4.24 27.70 -11.27
C LEU A 532 -4.03 27.68 -12.79
N ILE A 533 -5.01 27.23 -13.57
CA ILE A 533 -5.00 27.31 -15.03
C ILE A 533 -5.12 28.77 -15.47
N ALA A 534 -6.06 29.54 -14.91
CA ALA A 534 -6.21 30.96 -15.21
C ALA A 534 -4.90 31.75 -14.95
N ALA A 535 -4.27 31.51 -13.79
CA ALA A 535 -3.01 32.14 -13.42
C ALA A 535 -1.83 31.71 -14.32
N ARG A 536 -1.81 30.45 -14.79
CA ARG A 536 -0.80 29.95 -15.74
C ARG A 536 -0.94 30.60 -17.11
N ASP A 537 -2.17 30.83 -17.55
CA ASP A 537 -2.49 31.50 -18.81
C ASP A 537 -2.41 33.04 -18.68
N ALA A 538 -1.95 33.56 -17.53
CA ALA A 538 -1.81 34.98 -17.18
C ALA A 538 -3.11 35.80 -17.27
N ASN A 539 -4.26 35.15 -17.11
CA ASN A 539 -5.57 35.80 -17.13
C ASN A 539 -5.91 36.45 -15.78
N GLU A 540 -6.42 37.68 -15.80
CA GLU A 540 -6.79 38.42 -14.59
C GLU A 540 -8.05 37.88 -13.89
N GLU A 541 -8.83 37.04 -14.56
CA GLU A 541 -10.06 36.43 -14.04
C GLU A 541 -10.27 35.01 -14.59
N ILE A 542 -11.11 34.24 -13.90
CA ILE A 542 -11.40 32.85 -14.27
C ILE A 542 -12.63 32.81 -15.19
N ILE A 543 -12.41 32.49 -16.48
CA ILE A 543 -13.46 32.26 -17.47
C ILE A 543 -13.90 30.78 -17.51
N LEU A 544 -15.07 30.51 -18.11
CA LEU A 544 -15.67 29.16 -18.21
C LEU A 544 -14.71 28.11 -18.79
N LYS A 545 -13.89 28.47 -19.78
CA LYS A 545 -12.88 27.60 -20.39
C LYS A 545 -11.90 27.01 -19.36
N HIS A 546 -11.54 27.76 -18.31
CA HIS A 546 -10.64 27.26 -17.27
C HIS A 546 -11.33 26.21 -16.39
N PHE A 547 -12.63 26.36 -16.13
CA PHE A 547 -13.41 25.35 -15.41
C PHE A 547 -13.61 24.07 -16.23
N GLU A 548 -13.92 24.17 -17.54
CA GLU A 548 -13.97 23.01 -18.45
C GLU A 548 -12.62 22.25 -18.41
N ALA A 549 -11.51 22.95 -18.56
CA ALA A 549 -10.17 22.37 -18.52
C ALA A 549 -9.80 21.78 -17.14
N ALA A 550 -10.28 22.37 -16.04
CA ALA A 550 -10.08 21.84 -14.69
C ALA A 550 -10.86 20.54 -14.46
N ILE A 551 -12.12 20.46 -14.91
CA ILE A 551 -12.91 19.21 -14.87
C ILE A 551 -12.19 18.11 -15.65
N GLU A 552 -11.76 18.39 -16.89
CA GLU A 552 -11.00 17.42 -17.71
C GLU A 552 -9.72 16.93 -17.01
N ARG A 553 -9.00 17.84 -16.35
CA ARG A 553 -7.78 17.55 -15.61
C ARG A 553 -8.02 16.71 -14.37
N VAL A 554 -9.15 16.87 -13.68
CA VAL A 554 -9.54 16.05 -12.52
C VAL A 554 -10.00 14.65 -12.96
N VAL A 555 -10.79 14.54 -14.05
CA VAL A 555 -11.33 13.25 -14.51
C VAL A 555 -10.28 12.40 -15.25
N ALA A 556 -9.64 12.96 -16.28
CA ALA A 556 -8.74 12.22 -17.17
C ALA A 556 -7.25 12.40 -16.82
N GLY A 557 -6.94 13.29 -15.87
CA GLY A 557 -5.58 13.56 -15.43
C GLY A 557 -4.81 14.52 -16.34
N MET A 558 -3.50 14.55 -16.14
CA MET A 558 -2.62 15.49 -16.86
C MET A 558 -2.50 15.16 -18.35
N GLU A 559 -2.58 16.20 -19.17
CA GLU A 559 -2.33 16.18 -20.60
C GLU A 559 -0.84 15.94 -20.90
N LYS A 560 -0.53 14.96 -21.74
CA LYS A 560 0.87 14.62 -22.08
C LYS A 560 1.29 15.23 -23.41
N LYS A 561 1.54 16.54 -23.42
CA LYS A 561 2.03 17.26 -24.62
C LYS A 561 3.34 16.71 -25.22
N SER A 562 4.12 15.96 -24.44
CA SER A 562 5.36 15.30 -24.90
C SER A 562 5.13 13.91 -25.54
N GLN A 563 3.95 13.29 -25.34
CA GLN A 563 3.63 11.97 -25.90
C GLN A 563 2.95 12.15 -27.27
N VAL A 564 3.75 12.44 -28.29
CA VAL A 564 3.27 12.56 -29.67
C VAL A 564 3.04 11.15 -30.24
N LEU A 565 1.82 10.88 -30.69
CA LEU A 565 1.44 9.62 -31.35
C LEU A 565 1.88 9.63 -32.82
N GLN A 566 2.24 8.47 -33.37
CA GLN A 566 2.46 8.33 -34.80
C GLN A 566 1.14 8.54 -35.58
N PRO A 567 1.16 8.96 -36.86
CA PRO A 567 -0.07 9.17 -37.64
C PRO A 567 -0.97 7.94 -37.71
N GLU A 568 -0.41 6.73 -37.83
CA GLU A 568 -1.17 5.47 -37.80
C GLU A 568 -1.79 5.17 -36.43
N GLU A 569 -1.06 5.47 -35.34
CA GLU A 569 -1.57 5.32 -33.97
C GLU A 569 -2.69 6.33 -33.71
N LYS A 570 -2.49 7.60 -34.07
CA LYS A 570 -3.50 8.67 -33.98
C LYS A 570 -4.76 8.31 -34.77
N THR A 571 -4.59 7.73 -35.96
CA THR A 571 -5.71 7.20 -36.77
C THR A 571 -6.42 6.06 -36.04
N THR A 572 -5.68 5.09 -35.50
CA THR A 572 -6.26 3.96 -34.77
C THR A 572 -7.04 4.42 -33.54
N VAL A 573 -6.49 5.35 -32.75
CA VAL A 573 -7.17 5.99 -31.61
C VAL A 573 -8.41 6.78 -32.04
N ALA A 574 -8.37 7.52 -33.16
CA ALA A 574 -9.53 8.25 -33.65
C ALA A 574 -10.71 7.34 -34.03
N TYR A 575 -10.46 6.21 -34.69
CA TYR A 575 -11.50 5.22 -34.98
C TYR A 575 -11.99 4.48 -33.74
N HIS A 576 -11.12 4.24 -32.76
CA HIS A 576 -11.47 3.66 -31.46
C HIS A 576 -12.44 4.59 -30.68
N GLU A 577 -12.05 5.85 -30.48
CA GLU A 577 -12.87 6.85 -29.78
C GLU A 577 -14.17 7.16 -30.56
N ALA A 578 -14.15 7.18 -31.89
CA ALA A 578 -15.35 7.31 -32.72
C ALA A 578 -16.31 6.11 -32.55
N GLY A 579 -15.78 4.88 -32.41
CA GLY A 579 -16.57 3.69 -32.15
C GLY A 579 -17.35 3.77 -30.84
N HIS A 580 -16.71 4.23 -29.77
CA HIS A 580 -17.34 4.53 -28.49
C HIS A 580 -18.41 5.64 -28.62
N ALA A 581 -18.06 6.75 -29.27
CA ALA A 581 -18.92 7.90 -29.44
C ALA A 581 -20.22 7.58 -30.20
N VAL A 582 -20.10 6.87 -31.33
CA VAL A 582 -21.23 6.48 -32.18
C VAL A 582 -22.09 5.41 -31.50
N ALA A 583 -21.48 4.42 -30.83
CA ALA A 583 -22.24 3.45 -30.03
C ALA A 583 -23.04 4.15 -28.91
N GLY A 584 -22.42 5.08 -28.18
CA GLY A 584 -23.10 5.87 -27.15
C GLY A 584 -24.24 6.74 -27.71
N TRP A 585 -24.11 7.27 -28.93
CA TRP A 585 -25.13 8.09 -29.57
C TRP A 585 -26.39 7.29 -29.93
N PHE A 586 -26.23 6.13 -30.57
CA PHE A 586 -27.34 5.34 -31.13
C PHE A 586 -27.92 4.27 -30.19
N LEU A 587 -27.35 4.05 -29.01
CA LEU A 587 -27.96 3.23 -27.95
C LEU A 587 -28.94 4.07 -27.11
N GLN A 588 -30.05 3.49 -26.67
CA GLN A 588 -31.11 4.22 -25.94
C GLN A 588 -30.69 4.56 -24.51
N TYR A 589 -30.11 3.59 -23.81
CA TYR A 589 -29.84 3.71 -22.38
C TYR A 589 -28.42 4.20 -22.07
N ALA A 590 -27.51 4.19 -23.06
CA ALA A 590 -26.15 4.68 -22.92
C ALA A 590 -26.10 6.13 -22.40
N ASP A 591 -25.09 6.41 -21.57
CA ASP A 591 -24.83 7.72 -20.98
C ASP A 591 -24.62 8.78 -22.08
N PRO A 592 -25.21 9.98 -21.96
CA PRO A 592 -24.93 11.10 -22.86
C PRO A 592 -23.44 11.37 -23.06
N LEU A 593 -23.03 11.59 -24.30
CA LEU A 593 -21.69 12.02 -24.65
C LEU A 593 -21.56 13.54 -24.51
N LEU A 594 -20.57 14.01 -23.74
CA LEU A 594 -20.25 15.43 -23.59
C LEU A 594 -19.16 15.87 -24.58
N LYS A 595 -18.07 15.08 -24.65
CA LYS A 595 -16.87 15.40 -25.42
C LYS A 595 -16.07 14.13 -25.74
N VAL A 596 -15.39 14.12 -26.88
CA VAL A 596 -14.44 13.07 -27.29
C VAL A 596 -13.11 13.73 -27.62
N SER A 597 -12.00 13.06 -27.29
CA SER A 597 -10.64 13.58 -27.45
C SER A 597 -9.67 12.46 -27.80
N ILE A 598 -8.82 12.69 -28.80
CA ILE A 598 -7.68 11.79 -29.14
C ILE A 598 -6.35 12.28 -28.56
N ILE A 599 -6.38 13.30 -27.69
CA ILE A 599 -5.22 13.83 -26.97
C ILE A 599 -4.92 12.90 -25.77
N PRO A 600 -3.69 12.38 -25.62
CA PRO A 600 -3.36 11.44 -24.55
C PRO A 600 -3.38 12.11 -23.17
N ARG A 601 -4.16 11.52 -22.25
CA ARG A 601 -4.31 11.95 -20.85
C ARG A 601 -4.08 10.78 -19.89
N GLY A 602 -3.28 11.02 -18.85
CA GLY A 602 -3.01 10.00 -17.82
C GLY A 602 -2.40 8.71 -18.38
N LYS A 603 -3.15 7.61 -18.35
CA LYS A 603 -2.78 6.31 -18.92
C LYS A 603 -3.38 6.03 -20.31
N GLY A 604 -4.42 6.75 -20.71
CA GLY A 604 -5.12 6.55 -21.99
C GLY A 604 -4.44 7.27 -23.15
N LEU A 605 -4.64 6.74 -24.36
CA LEU A 605 -4.21 7.38 -25.61
C LEU A 605 -5.27 8.34 -26.18
N GLY A 606 -6.54 8.04 -25.93
CA GLY A 606 -7.69 8.93 -26.10
C GLY A 606 -8.56 8.95 -24.84
N TYR A 607 -9.66 9.71 -24.88
CA TYR A 607 -10.69 9.73 -23.83
C TYR A 607 -12.03 10.26 -24.35
N ALA A 608 -13.10 9.51 -24.08
CA ALA A 608 -14.49 9.94 -24.21
C ALA A 608 -15.10 10.31 -22.84
N GLN A 609 -15.61 11.53 -22.73
CA GLN A 609 -16.31 12.03 -21.54
C GLN A 609 -17.82 11.81 -21.67
N TYR A 610 -18.35 10.97 -20.78
CA TYR A 610 -19.78 10.73 -20.64
C TYR A 610 -20.36 11.51 -19.47
N LEU A 611 -21.69 11.67 -19.48
CA LEU A 611 -22.47 12.17 -18.35
C LEU A 611 -23.28 11.00 -17.75
N PRO A 612 -22.74 10.26 -16.76
CA PRO A 612 -23.48 9.23 -16.04
C PRO A 612 -24.86 9.71 -15.56
N LYS A 613 -25.90 8.90 -15.82
CA LYS A 613 -27.24 9.14 -15.25
C LYS A 613 -27.20 8.88 -13.75
N GLU A 614 -27.63 9.85 -12.95
CA GLU A 614 -27.70 9.73 -11.48
C GLU A 614 -28.92 8.90 -11.07
N GLN A 615 -28.82 7.58 -11.28
CA GLN A 615 -29.85 6.59 -10.95
C GLN A 615 -29.27 5.47 -10.06
N TYR A 616 -30.00 5.08 -9.02
CA TYR A 616 -29.61 3.99 -8.12
C TYR A 616 -30.00 2.60 -8.62
N LEU A 617 -30.99 2.52 -9.52
CA LEU A 617 -31.56 1.28 -10.05
C LEU A 617 -31.18 1.13 -11.52
N TYR A 618 -30.46 0.04 -11.85
CA TYR A 618 -30.07 -0.29 -13.21
C TYR A 618 -30.82 -1.52 -13.72
N THR A 619 -31.45 -1.42 -14.89
CA THR A 619 -32.07 -2.58 -15.55
C THR A 619 -31.05 -3.37 -16.36
N LYS A 620 -31.40 -4.59 -16.76
CA LYS A 620 -30.55 -5.47 -17.57
C LYS A 620 -30.23 -4.85 -18.93
N GLU A 621 -31.20 -4.16 -19.53
CA GLU A 621 -31.07 -3.48 -20.82
C GLU A 621 -30.11 -2.29 -20.72
N GLN A 622 -30.19 -1.52 -19.63
CA GLN A 622 -29.29 -0.41 -19.35
C GLN A 622 -27.83 -0.87 -19.16
N LEU A 623 -27.62 -1.97 -18.43
CA LEU A 623 -26.29 -2.55 -18.27
C LEU A 623 -25.76 -3.14 -19.59
N LEU A 624 -26.62 -3.76 -20.39
CA LEU A 624 -26.26 -4.26 -21.72
C LEU A 624 -25.86 -3.13 -22.68
N ASP A 625 -26.61 -2.03 -22.74
CA ASP A 625 -26.25 -0.83 -23.53
C ASP A 625 -24.91 -0.25 -23.07
N ARG A 626 -24.66 -0.18 -21.76
CA ARG A 626 -23.38 0.29 -21.20
C ARG A 626 -22.22 -0.64 -21.57
N MET A 627 -22.43 -1.96 -21.62
CA MET A 627 -21.44 -2.92 -22.15
C MET A 627 -21.22 -2.73 -23.66
N CYS A 628 -22.28 -2.50 -24.45
CA CYS A 628 -22.17 -2.31 -25.89
C CYS A 628 -21.39 -1.03 -26.25
N MET A 629 -21.68 0.09 -25.57
CA MET A 629 -20.91 1.33 -25.71
C MET A 629 -19.43 1.14 -25.34
N THR A 630 -19.15 0.35 -24.30
CA THR A 630 -17.77 0.04 -23.86
C THR A 630 -17.05 -0.93 -24.82
N LEU A 631 -17.78 -1.77 -25.57
CA LEU A 631 -17.20 -2.60 -26.64
C LEU A 631 -16.95 -1.82 -27.94
N GLY A 632 -17.55 -0.63 -28.09
CA GLY A 632 -17.58 0.15 -29.33
C GLY A 632 -16.20 0.43 -29.93
N GLY A 633 -15.21 0.82 -29.12
CA GLY A 633 -13.86 1.12 -29.62
C GLY A 633 -13.17 -0.09 -30.24
N ARG A 634 -13.15 -1.23 -29.54
CA ARG A 634 -12.57 -2.49 -30.05
C ARG A 634 -13.27 -2.99 -31.32
N VAL A 635 -14.60 -2.90 -31.37
CA VAL A 635 -15.39 -3.36 -32.52
C VAL A 635 -15.17 -2.44 -33.74
N SER A 636 -15.00 -1.13 -33.52
CA SER A 636 -14.61 -0.18 -34.57
C SER A 636 -13.23 -0.51 -35.16
N GLU A 637 -12.21 -0.76 -34.32
CA GLU A 637 -10.89 -1.20 -34.80
C GLU A 637 -10.98 -2.44 -35.70
N GLU A 638 -11.79 -3.43 -35.29
CA GLU A 638 -11.98 -4.67 -36.06
C GLU A 638 -12.65 -4.41 -37.41
N ILE A 639 -13.67 -3.53 -37.47
CA ILE A 639 -14.44 -3.22 -38.69
C ILE A 639 -13.61 -2.42 -39.71
N PHE A 640 -12.75 -1.51 -39.26
CA PHE A 640 -12.01 -0.60 -40.14
C PHE A 640 -10.59 -1.09 -40.48
N PHE A 641 -9.89 -1.72 -39.53
CA PHE A 641 -8.50 -2.14 -39.75
C PHE A 641 -8.33 -3.67 -39.87
N GLY A 642 -9.35 -4.48 -39.56
CA GLY A 642 -9.24 -5.94 -39.53
C GLY A 642 -8.28 -6.48 -38.47
N ARG A 643 -7.78 -5.61 -37.58
CA ARG A 643 -6.82 -5.91 -36.51
C ARG A 643 -7.31 -5.26 -35.21
N ILE A 644 -7.04 -5.92 -34.10
CA ILE A 644 -7.38 -5.47 -32.74
C ILE A 644 -6.11 -4.99 -32.03
N THR A 645 -6.22 -3.93 -31.22
CA THR A 645 -5.11 -3.42 -30.42
C THR A 645 -5.19 -3.81 -28.94
N THR A 646 -4.14 -3.49 -28.20
CA THR A 646 -4.11 -3.52 -26.73
C THR A 646 -4.79 -2.32 -26.08
N GLY A 647 -5.20 -1.29 -26.84
CA GLY A 647 -5.86 -0.10 -26.30
C GLY A 647 -7.16 -0.42 -25.57
N ALA A 648 -7.91 -1.41 -26.06
CA ALA A 648 -9.18 -1.88 -25.47
C ALA A 648 -9.03 -2.66 -24.14
N GLN A 649 -7.84 -2.74 -23.52
CA GLN A 649 -7.62 -3.52 -22.30
C GLN A 649 -8.50 -3.05 -21.13
N ASP A 650 -8.51 -1.75 -20.85
CA ASP A 650 -9.26 -1.17 -19.71
C ASP A 650 -10.77 -1.35 -19.91
N ASP A 651 -11.25 -1.31 -21.16
CA ASP A 651 -12.65 -1.52 -21.50
C ASP A 651 -13.07 -2.97 -21.32
N LEU A 652 -12.27 -3.92 -21.83
CA LEU A 652 -12.50 -5.35 -21.60
C LEU A 652 -12.51 -5.70 -20.10
N GLN A 653 -11.68 -5.04 -19.28
CA GLN A 653 -11.71 -5.20 -17.83
C GLN A 653 -13.04 -4.70 -17.22
N LYS A 654 -13.52 -3.50 -17.60
CA LYS A 654 -14.83 -2.96 -17.15
C LYS A 654 -15.97 -3.88 -17.56
N ILE A 655 -15.99 -4.33 -18.83
CA ILE A 655 -17.00 -5.23 -19.39
C ILE A 655 -17.04 -6.55 -18.62
N THR A 656 -15.87 -7.14 -18.35
CA THR A 656 -15.75 -8.38 -17.58
C THR A 656 -16.30 -8.20 -16.16
N GLN A 657 -15.90 -7.13 -15.46
CA GLN A 657 -16.39 -6.82 -14.12
C GLN A 657 -17.91 -6.58 -14.08
N MET A 658 -18.47 -5.91 -15.09
CA MET A 658 -19.92 -5.70 -15.24
C MET A 658 -20.67 -7.02 -15.50
N ALA A 659 -20.13 -7.92 -16.33
CA ALA A 659 -20.73 -9.21 -16.61
C ALA A 659 -20.73 -10.11 -15.37
N TYR A 660 -19.60 -10.23 -14.65
CA TYR A 660 -19.57 -10.94 -13.36
C TYR A 660 -20.52 -10.30 -12.34
N SER A 661 -20.65 -8.97 -12.28
CA SER A 661 -21.59 -8.33 -11.35
C SER A 661 -23.05 -8.67 -11.68
N GLN A 662 -23.43 -8.69 -12.96
CA GLN A 662 -24.76 -9.12 -13.41
C GLN A 662 -25.07 -10.57 -13.05
N VAL A 663 -24.13 -11.50 -13.29
CA VAL A 663 -24.33 -12.93 -13.08
C VAL A 663 -24.24 -13.31 -11.59
N VAL A 664 -23.26 -12.76 -10.86
CA VAL A 664 -22.87 -13.23 -9.51
C VAL A 664 -23.46 -12.38 -8.38
N LYS A 665 -23.64 -11.06 -8.59
CA LYS A 665 -24.13 -10.14 -7.54
C LYS A 665 -25.61 -9.80 -7.72
N TYR A 666 -26.05 -9.56 -8.95
CA TYR A 666 -27.40 -9.06 -9.25
C TYR A 666 -28.40 -10.16 -9.66
N GLY A 667 -27.98 -11.43 -9.79
CA GLY A 667 -28.88 -12.53 -10.14
C GLY A 667 -29.56 -12.41 -11.51
N MET A 668 -28.93 -11.73 -12.48
CA MET A 668 -29.52 -11.45 -13.81
C MET A 668 -29.36 -12.59 -14.83
N SER A 669 -28.71 -13.70 -14.44
CA SER A 669 -28.61 -14.93 -15.23
C SER A 669 -29.80 -15.85 -14.97
N LYS A 670 -30.34 -16.46 -16.03
CA LYS A 670 -31.40 -17.47 -15.90
C LYS A 670 -30.87 -18.81 -15.39
N ASN A 671 -29.62 -19.14 -15.71
CA ASN A 671 -29.03 -20.45 -15.41
C ASN A 671 -28.42 -20.51 -14.01
N VAL A 672 -27.86 -19.39 -13.50
CA VAL A 672 -27.45 -19.26 -12.09
C VAL A 672 -28.67 -18.96 -11.18
N GLY A 673 -29.67 -18.25 -11.71
CA GLY A 673 -30.86 -17.85 -10.99
C GLY A 673 -30.67 -16.59 -10.13
N PRO A 674 -31.68 -16.20 -9.33
CA PRO A 674 -31.69 -14.98 -8.53
C PRO A 674 -30.89 -15.13 -7.22
N LEU A 675 -29.65 -15.60 -7.34
CA LEU A 675 -28.71 -15.73 -6.23
C LEU A 675 -27.71 -14.57 -6.22
N SER A 676 -27.24 -14.21 -5.03
CA SER A 676 -26.20 -13.19 -4.84
C SER A 676 -25.06 -13.77 -4.03
N PHE A 677 -23.87 -13.79 -4.59
CA PHE A 677 -22.65 -14.23 -3.92
C PHE A 677 -21.73 -13.04 -3.64
N ASN A 678 -21.29 -12.93 -2.38
CA ASN A 678 -20.28 -11.96 -1.99
C ASN A 678 -18.93 -12.33 -2.60
N THR A 679 -18.60 -11.70 -3.71
CA THR A 679 -17.27 -11.76 -4.32
C THR A 679 -16.35 -10.71 -3.68
N PRO A 680 -15.11 -11.07 -3.32
CA PRO A 680 -14.17 -10.17 -2.67
C PRO A 680 -13.90 -8.91 -3.51
N GLY A 681 -13.72 -7.78 -2.84
CA GLY A 681 -13.43 -6.50 -3.49
C GLY A 681 -12.02 -6.44 -4.09
N PRO A 682 -11.73 -5.45 -4.95
CA PRO A 682 -10.37 -5.20 -5.43
C PRO A 682 -9.40 -5.02 -4.25
N GLY A 683 -8.41 -5.90 -4.13
CA GLY A 683 -7.43 -5.90 -3.04
C GLY A 683 -7.76 -6.81 -1.85
N GLU A 684 -8.91 -7.48 -1.83
CA GLU A 684 -9.21 -8.53 -0.87
C GLU A 684 -8.71 -9.89 -1.37
N MET A 685 -7.95 -10.61 -0.54
CA MET A 685 -7.48 -11.95 -0.90
C MET A 685 -8.65 -12.94 -0.88
N ALA A 686 -8.99 -13.46 -2.06
CA ALA A 686 -9.97 -14.52 -2.23
C ALA A 686 -9.41 -15.85 -1.70
N PHE A 687 -9.64 -16.13 -0.41
CA PHE A 687 -9.18 -17.39 0.20
C PHE A 687 -10.02 -18.59 -0.24
N ASP A 688 -11.34 -18.43 -0.41
CA ASP A 688 -12.24 -19.45 -0.97
C ASP A 688 -13.41 -18.79 -1.73
N LYS A 689 -13.91 -19.46 -2.77
CA LYS A 689 -15.16 -19.09 -3.46
C LYS A 689 -16.35 -19.63 -2.65
N PRO A 690 -17.45 -18.87 -2.44
CA PRO A 690 -18.61 -19.35 -1.68
C PRO A 690 -19.54 -20.30 -2.48
N TYR A 691 -19.04 -20.92 -3.56
CA TYR A 691 -19.78 -21.79 -4.48
C TYR A 691 -18.86 -22.86 -5.07
N SER A 692 -19.42 -23.98 -5.53
CA SER A 692 -18.66 -25.09 -6.11
C SER A 692 -17.98 -24.72 -7.43
N GLU A 693 -16.94 -25.46 -7.81
CA GLU A 693 -16.29 -25.28 -9.12
C GLU A 693 -17.23 -25.56 -10.31
N SER A 694 -18.24 -26.43 -10.14
CA SER A 694 -19.30 -26.59 -11.15
C SER A 694 -20.14 -25.31 -11.35
N THR A 695 -20.44 -24.60 -10.26
CA THR A 695 -21.10 -23.28 -10.33
C THR A 695 -20.15 -22.21 -10.85
N ALA A 696 -18.86 -22.27 -10.53
CA ALA A 696 -17.85 -21.36 -11.09
C ALA A 696 -17.76 -21.51 -12.62
N GLN A 697 -17.68 -22.74 -13.13
CA GLN A 697 -17.69 -23.02 -14.57
C GLN A 697 -18.99 -22.54 -15.25
N LEU A 698 -20.14 -22.70 -14.60
CA LEU A 698 -21.42 -22.18 -15.08
C LEU A 698 -21.41 -20.64 -15.18
N ILE A 699 -20.93 -19.95 -14.14
CA ILE A 699 -20.78 -18.49 -14.11
C ILE A 699 -19.85 -18.02 -15.24
N ASP A 700 -18.70 -18.68 -15.44
CA ASP A 700 -17.74 -18.29 -16.47
C ASP A 700 -18.31 -18.47 -17.89
N ASN A 701 -19.13 -19.50 -18.11
CA ASN A 701 -19.84 -19.70 -19.37
C ASN A 701 -20.91 -18.60 -19.59
N GLU A 702 -21.75 -18.32 -18.59
CA GLU A 702 -22.75 -17.24 -18.64
C GLU A 702 -22.11 -15.87 -18.89
N VAL A 703 -20.97 -15.58 -18.25
CA VAL A 703 -20.22 -14.33 -18.45
C VAL A 703 -19.73 -14.22 -19.89
N ARG A 704 -19.19 -15.30 -20.48
CA ARG A 704 -18.80 -15.31 -21.90
C ARG A 704 -20.01 -15.08 -22.80
N ASP A 705 -21.14 -15.70 -22.53
CA ASP A 705 -22.35 -15.55 -23.34
C ASP A 705 -22.94 -14.13 -23.26
N VAL A 706 -22.96 -13.51 -22.08
CA VAL A 706 -23.38 -12.09 -21.93
C VAL A 706 -22.44 -11.16 -22.73
N VAL A 707 -21.12 -11.37 -22.66
CA VAL A 707 -20.14 -10.56 -23.41
C VAL A 707 -20.24 -10.80 -24.91
N ASN A 708 -20.41 -12.05 -25.36
CA ASN A 708 -20.57 -12.39 -26.78
C ASN A 708 -21.86 -11.80 -27.37
N ASN A 709 -22.97 -11.81 -26.62
CA ASN A 709 -24.21 -11.17 -27.02
C ASN A 709 -24.07 -9.64 -27.14
N ALA A 710 -23.39 -9.00 -26.18
CA ALA A 710 -23.07 -7.57 -26.25
C ALA A 710 -22.16 -7.24 -27.46
N LEU A 711 -21.14 -8.07 -27.71
CA LEU A 711 -20.22 -7.91 -28.84
C LEU A 711 -20.95 -8.03 -30.17
N LYS A 712 -21.79 -9.06 -30.35
CA LYS A 712 -22.59 -9.23 -31.57
C LYS A 712 -23.49 -8.01 -31.80
N ARG A 713 -24.27 -7.59 -30.80
CA ARG A 713 -25.15 -6.41 -30.90
C ARG A 713 -24.38 -5.13 -31.24
N THR A 714 -23.19 -4.96 -30.67
CA THR A 714 -22.31 -3.80 -30.97
C THR A 714 -21.77 -3.86 -32.40
N ARG A 715 -21.39 -5.06 -32.88
CA ARG A 715 -20.92 -5.28 -34.25
C ARG A 715 -22.01 -4.98 -35.27
N ASP A 716 -23.21 -5.50 -35.05
CA ASP A 716 -24.36 -5.28 -35.93
C ASP A 716 -24.69 -3.77 -36.03
N LEU A 717 -24.70 -3.06 -34.89
CA LEU A 717 -24.91 -1.61 -34.82
C LEU A 717 -23.82 -0.79 -35.53
N LEU A 718 -22.54 -1.10 -35.30
CA LEU A 718 -21.42 -0.34 -35.89
C LEU A 718 -21.18 -0.68 -37.37
N ILE A 719 -21.64 -1.84 -37.85
CA ILE A 719 -21.72 -2.14 -39.28
C ILE A 719 -22.83 -1.30 -39.94
N GLU A 720 -24.00 -1.19 -39.31
CA GLU A 720 -25.10 -0.35 -39.81
C GLU A 720 -24.69 1.14 -39.86
N LYS A 721 -23.97 1.62 -38.83
CA LYS A 721 -23.52 3.01 -38.70
C LYS A 721 -22.06 3.24 -39.15
N LYS A 722 -21.56 2.44 -40.09
CA LYS A 722 -20.15 2.50 -40.51
C LYS A 722 -19.76 3.88 -41.07
N ASN A 723 -20.60 4.46 -41.93
CA ASN A 723 -20.31 5.76 -42.58
C ASN A 723 -20.25 6.91 -41.56
N GLU A 724 -21.03 6.81 -40.49
CA GLU A 724 -21.10 7.76 -39.38
C GLU A 724 -19.82 7.72 -38.53
N ILE A 725 -19.29 6.53 -38.24
CA ILE A 725 -18.01 6.36 -37.52
C ILE A 725 -16.87 6.98 -38.33
N GLU A 726 -16.84 6.75 -39.64
CA GLU A 726 -15.80 7.31 -40.52
C GLU A 726 -15.81 8.85 -40.52
N LYS A 727 -16.98 9.48 -40.62
CA LYS A 727 -17.11 10.96 -40.51
C LYS A 727 -16.62 11.50 -39.17
N VAL A 728 -16.99 10.84 -38.06
CA VAL A 728 -16.57 11.25 -36.71
C VAL A 728 -15.06 11.06 -36.52
N ALA A 729 -14.48 9.95 -37.00
CA ALA A 729 -13.06 9.68 -36.94
C ALA A 729 -12.24 10.69 -37.78
N GLN A 730 -12.72 11.04 -38.99
CA GLN A 730 -12.09 12.07 -39.83
C GLN A 730 -12.09 13.44 -39.14
N ARG A 731 -13.24 13.91 -38.61
CA ARG A 731 -13.28 15.19 -37.88
C ARG A 731 -12.45 15.16 -36.59
N LEU A 732 -12.34 14.01 -35.90
CA LEU A 732 -11.41 13.84 -34.77
C LEU A 732 -9.95 14.00 -35.18
N LEU A 733 -9.54 13.53 -36.36
CA LEU A 733 -8.17 13.70 -36.84
C LEU A 733 -7.83 15.17 -37.16
N GLU A 734 -8.81 15.93 -37.65
CA GLU A 734 -8.70 17.37 -37.93
C GLU A 734 -8.69 18.24 -36.66
N LYS A 735 -9.67 18.05 -35.77
CA LYS A 735 -9.93 18.96 -34.63
C LYS A 735 -9.34 18.47 -33.30
N GLU A 736 -8.92 17.21 -33.22
CA GLU A 736 -8.45 16.46 -32.03
C GLU A 736 -9.45 16.31 -30.87
N VAL A 737 -10.45 17.19 -30.80
CA VAL A 737 -11.51 17.24 -29.81
C VAL A 737 -12.83 17.57 -30.49
N LEU A 738 -13.86 16.76 -30.24
CA LEU A 738 -15.25 17.07 -30.60
C LEU A 738 -16.09 17.33 -29.35
N LYS A 739 -16.82 18.44 -29.32
CA LYS A 739 -17.88 18.70 -28.35
C LYS A 739 -19.20 18.09 -28.86
N ARG A 740 -20.19 17.95 -27.97
CA ARG A 740 -21.56 17.52 -28.32
C ARG A 740 -22.15 18.26 -29.53
N ASP A 741 -21.92 19.57 -29.66
CA ASP A 741 -22.45 20.36 -30.78
C ASP A 741 -21.85 19.93 -32.14
N ASP A 742 -20.54 19.60 -32.16
CA ASP A 742 -19.88 19.03 -33.34
C ASP A 742 -20.48 17.64 -33.69
N MET A 743 -20.85 16.84 -32.68
CA MET A 743 -21.50 15.55 -32.90
C MET A 743 -22.91 15.71 -33.47
N ILE A 744 -23.67 16.73 -33.05
CA ILE A 744 -25.00 17.04 -33.62
C ILE A 744 -24.88 17.52 -35.07
N GLU A 745 -23.81 18.26 -35.41
CA GLU A 745 -23.52 18.68 -36.79
C GLU A 745 -23.26 17.47 -37.71
N ILE A 746 -22.51 16.46 -37.23
CA ILE A 746 -22.07 15.30 -38.02
C ILE A 746 -23.13 14.19 -38.10
N LEU A 747 -23.81 13.90 -36.97
CA LEU A 747 -24.73 12.76 -36.82
C LEU A 747 -26.21 13.17 -36.81
N GLY A 748 -26.52 14.47 -36.79
CA GLY A 748 -27.85 14.97 -36.48
C GLY A 748 -28.18 14.87 -34.99
N LYS A 749 -29.41 15.27 -34.61
CA LYS A 749 -29.88 15.16 -33.22
C LYS A 749 -29.97 13.69 -32.80
N ARG A 750 -29.60 13.39 -31.54
CA ARG A 750 -29.74 12.04 -30.97
C ARG A 750 -31.21 11.58 -31.08
N PRO A 751 -31.49 10.33 -31.51
CA PRO A 751 -32.86 9.85 -31.72
C PRO A 751 -33.64 9.54 -30.43
N PHE A 752 -33.05 9.78 -29.25
CA PHE A 752 -33.65 9.50 -27.94
C PHE A 752 -33.68 10.78 -27.09
N PRO A 753 -34.70 10.95 -26.23
CA PRO A 753 -34.76 12.07 -25.30
C PRO A 753 -33.65 11.96 -24.25
N GLU A 754 -33.01 13.09 -23.96
CA GLU A 754 -31.94 13.23 -22.98
C GLU A 754 -32.22 14.43 -22.07
N LYS A 755 -31.68 14.39 -20.85
CA LYS A 755 -31.59 15.54 -19.94
C LYS A 755 -30.15 16.05 -19.92
N HIS A 756 -29.96 17.36 -19.93
CA HIS A 756 -28.65 18.02 -19.99
C HIS A 756 -28.52 19.24 -19.09
N THR A 757 -29.57 20.05 -18.97
CA THR A 757 -29.54 21.24 -18.12
C THR A 757 -29.76 20.86 -16.66
N TYR A 758 -29.23 21.66 -15.73
CA TYR A 758 -29.46 21.47 -14.30
C TYR A 758 -30.97 21.48 -14.00
N GLU A 759 -31.68 22.39 -14.67
CA GLU A 759 -33.12 22.57 -14.62
C GLU A 759 -33.85 21.29 -15.04
N GLU A 760 -33.51 20.70 -16.20
CA GLU A 760 -34.08 19.42 -16.65
C GLU A 760 -33.81 18.27 -15.66
N PHE A 761 -32.62 18.20 -15.05
CA PHE A 761 -32.31 17.16 -14.06
C PHE A 761 -33.12 17.31 -12.77
N VAL A 762 -33.34 18.55 -12.32
CA VAL A 762 -34.07 18.87 -11.10
C VAL A 762 -35.59 18.90 -11.30
N GLU A 763 -36.06 19.10 -12.53
CA GLU A 763 -37.48 19.06 -12.91
C GLU A 763 -38.13 17.71 -12.55
N GLY A 764 -39.04 17.77 -11.56
CA GLY A 764 -39.71 16.62 -10.95
C GLY A 764 -39.28 16.29 -9.51
N THR A 765 -38.19 16.85 -9.00
CA THR A 765 -37.66 16.55 -7.64
C THR A 765 -38.12 17.49 -6.53
N GLY A 766 -38.85 18.56 -6.87
CA GLY A 766 -39.36 19.56 -5.93
C GLY A 766 -38.31 20.61 -5.53
N GLY A 767 -38.57 21.88 -5.84
CA GLY A 767 -37.62 23.00 -5.61
C GLY A 767 -36.42 22.99 -6.57
N ILE A 768 -35.97 24.16 -7.01
CA ILE A 768 -34.81 24.30 -7.91
C ILE A 768 -33.49 24.15 -7.13
N ASP A 769 -33.46 24.70 -5.91
CA ASP A 769 -32.30 24.69 -5.03
C ASP A 769 -32.47 23.65 -3.90
N GLU A 770 -31.46 23.57 -3.04
CA GLU A 770 -31.38 22.71 -1.87
C GLU A 770 -32.16 23.28 -0.69
N ASN A 771 -33.02 22.47 -0.06
CA ASN A 771 -33.83 22.90 1.08
C ASN A 771 -32.94 23.00 2.33
N THR A 772 -32.67 24.24 2.76
CA THR A 772 -31.84 24.56 3.94
C THR A 772 -32.66 25.00 5.16
N GLU A 773 -33.98 24.76 5.13
CA GLU A 773 -34.89 25.04 6.25
C GLU A 773 -34.58 24.13 7.44
N LEU A 774 -34.49 24.72 8.64
CA LEU A 774 -34.20 23.98 9.87
C LEU A 774 -35.51 23.54 10.56
N PRO A 775 -35.48 22.44 11.33
CA PRO A 775 -36.60 22.11 12.21
C PRO A 775 -36.86 23.22 13.24
N LYS A 776 -38.12 23.48 13.59
CA LYS A 776 -38.54 24.52 14.57
C LYS A 776 -37.81 24.47 15.92
N GLY A 777 -37.44 23.26 16.38
CA GLY A 777 -36.67 23.07 17.62
C GLY A 777 -35.21 23.52 17.51
N LEU A 778 -34.69 23.61 16.27
CA LEU A 778 -33.38 24.12 15.93
C LEU A 778 -33.42 25.57 15.43
N ASP A 779 -34.47 26.10 14.79
CA ASP A 779 -34.53 27.49 14.24
C ASP A 779 -33.94 28.61 15.15
N SER A 780 -33.99 28.44 16.47
CA SER A 780 -33.44 29.37 17.45
C SER A 780 -32.08 28.97 18.05
N TRP A 781 -31.33 28.03 17.46
CA TRP A 781 -30.06 27.47 17.95
C TRP A 781 -28.95 28.53 18.06
N ASN A 782 -29.02 29.56 17.24
CA ASN A 782 -28.02 30.63 17.15
C ASN A 782 -28.46 31.98 17.75
N LYS A 783 -29.66 32.06 18.36
CA LYS A 783 -30.10 33.25 19.10
C LYS A 783 -29.68 33.18 20.56
N SER A 784 -29.16 34.27 21.11
CA SER A 784 -28.81 34.34 22.52
C SER A 784 -30.05 34.27 23.42
N ARG A 785 -29.90 33.86 24.69
CA ARG A 785 -31.02 33.72 25.64
C ARG A 785 -31.73 35.04 25.97
N ASN A 786 -31.15 36.18 25.56
CA ASN A 786 -31.70 37.53 25.71
C ASN A 786 -32.43 38.05 24.45
N GLU A 787 -32.44 37.27 23.36
CA GLU A 787 -33.05 37.61 22.05
C GLU A 787 -34.15 36.60 21.64
N LYS A 788 -34.60 35.75 22.57
CA LYS A 788 -35.69 34.78 22.39
C LYS A 788 -36.96 35.25 23.09
#